data_AF-A0A373TR96-F1
#
_entry.id   AF-A0A373TR96-F1
#
_cell.length_a   1.000
_cell.length_b   1.000
_cell.length_c   1.000
_cell.angle_alpha   90.00
_cell.angle_beta   90.00
_cell.angle_gamma   90.00
#
_symmetry.space_group_name_H-M   'P 1'
#
loop_
_entity.id
_entity.type
_entity.pdbx_description
1 polymer ?
#
loop_
_entity_poly.entity_id
_entity_poly.type
_entity_poly.pdbx_seq_one_letter_code
_entity_poly.pdbx_strand_id
1 'polypeptide(L)'
;MARNRITGRETQKMQEYTQGQISQAERRGIEFPTDVKEQLFEYANLIGEEEKVRTLVRNLADAVIQADEEGVEDLLDDARMDIQDLPDPTIGKLELRDYGYTAEDMVPLRKEAALDYHRMGSKIYCLGSDGSKGEYASKEMIQAHEGLFGMESQMWERIEENDLDYADEDFGAFQEPMSVIEQEEALKLYDAGADIYLITNFSSPMYVTERMEIERGPEHYQMSMTELERFRNLEWEMQKYPQIQSLKEANLLLGTRRTFGIYQIKDDSPGENYAFMNMRFIESHGMQIKKEDYKLVYVGELSGNMSLDDIFERFNIDRPEDFRGHSLSVSDIIVLNDGEKVTAHFVDSISFEQLDSFLNLEEQVLSELAYEVGERYFAIQRTEEGYDYSFYDEDFRLMDGGVYENDQISIEEAAEELLEDEGWTGERIRGDYDQLMEKVEEMDEVVMAEIQKSQGEYKPLAKVEELEEANYNMIDNVLNNMPPKKEPYLEYFATECDEFHDMGAYEKSTDVNQIAAVYEKYRENPKTAYLGCSMGIIYRDPEDSYYDEAEFAIVKGNTVFGDLMDDVRFYGELALVREGIEKIHEALPDYKYVPMRDVREAMYPEKMTTEQLAEALDEIAEAFDPYEYRDNVERGENTVQEVMLDLRSGNIHSYISYLKDIVDEECDLSVRAGVLIERLKAYEPELPKDMEPMVYVNYCEESDLMNPRCQKLSELDAKTAEMDKEWYAKRDPKTEEPTKIAKIYVTVYYAEKGEQMLHHFKKSMDIGNGHGGIVSQLKYDNEMKLTDEYWINYQKGKGSEEFQKYMEDLTDMQNHVLPYLQSFCNLEEKGVKERREQQIAERYEGRADERVTSTEANEVVKDVGKTDRKPAQQKQAVDGKDKKLSIHERLEINKRIIQEKQGKDKTERGVDLGVRTV
;
A
#
# COMPACT_ATOMS: atom_id res chain seq x y z
N MET A 1 8.30 -20.58 35.63
CA MET A 1 8.03 -21.75 34.75
C MET A 1 9.33 -22.10 34.04
N ALA A 2 9.83 -23.31 34.23
CA ALA A 2 11.13 -23.74 33.70
C ALA A 2 11.07 -23.91 32.17
N ARG A 3 11.71 -23.00 31.41
CA ARG A 3 11.95 -23.14 29.97
C ARG A 3 13.31 -23.82 29.77
N ASN A 4 13.31 -25.03 29.21
CA ASN A 4 14.50 -25.63 28.62
C ASN A 4 14.93 -24.76 27.42
N ARG A 5 15.78 -23.75 27.65
CA ARG A 5 16.58 -23.11 26.59
C ARG A 5 17.75 -24.04 26.28
N ILE A 6 17.94 -24.40 25.03
CA ILE A 6 19.22 -24.96 24.59
C ILE A 6 20.19 -23.79 24.72
N THR A 7 21.01 -23.78 25.77
CA THR A 7 22.01 -22.75 26.01
C THR A 7 22.97 -22.73 24.82
N GLY A 8 23.14 -21.57 24.19
CA GLY A 8 24.04 -21.42 23.05
C GLY A 8 25.51 -21.62 23.44
N ARG A 9 26.37 -21.79 22.44
CA ARG A 9 27.76 -22.20 22.65
C ARG A 9 28.59 -21.16 23.40
N GLU A 10 28.39 -19.88 23.13
CA GLU A 10 29.10 -18.78 23.78
C GLU A 10 28.58 -18.57 25.21
N THR A 11 27.26 -18.61 25.41
CA THR A 11 26.66 -18.58 26.75
C THR A 11 27.14 -19.75 27.61
N GLN A 12 27.25 -20.95 27.04
CA GLN A 12 27.77 -22.13 27.76
C GLN A 12 29.23 -21.96 28.18
N LYS A 13 30.09 -21.40 27.31
CA LYS A 13 31.49 -21.10 27.68
C LYS A 13 31.56 -20.10 28.84
N MET A 14 30.72 -19.06 28.83
CA MET A 14 30.68 -18.07 29.91
C MET A 14 30.21 -18.68 31.23
N GLN A 15 29.22 -19.59 31.19
CA GLN A 15 28.78 -20.33 32.37
C GLN A 15 29.89 -21.24 32.92
N GLU A 16 30.62 -21.95 32.06
CA GLU A 16 31.77 -22.76 32.47
C GLU A 16 32.88 -21.92 33.09
N TYR A 17 33.17 -20.74 32.52
CA TYR A 17 34.13 -19.78 33.07
C TYR A 17 33.71 -19.29 34.46
N THR A 18 32.46 -18.84 34.59
CA THR A 18 31.88 -18.31 35.84
C THR A 18 31.88 -19.38 36.93
N GLN A 19 31.44 -20.59 36.61
CA GLN A 19 31.51 -21.74 37.53
C GLN A 19 32.95 -22.06 37.92
N GLY A 20 33.91 -21.90 37.00
CA GLY A 20 35.34 -22.04 37.27
C GLY A 20 35.87 -21.04 38.29
N GLN A 21 35.49 -19.76 38.18
CA GLN A 21 35.85 -18.71 39.14
C GLN A 21 35.23 -18.96 40.51
N ILE A 22 33.94 -19.30 40.57
CA ILE A 22 33.23 -19.66 41.81
C ILE A 22 33.93 -20.85 42.48
N SER A 23 34.21 -21.91 41.73
CA SER A 23 34.89 -23.12 42.24
C SER A 23 36.29 -22.81 42.78
N GLN A 24 36.98 -21.81 42.21
CA GLN A 24 38.30 -21.39 42.68
C GLN A 24 38.22 -20.65 44.02
N ALA A 25 37.19 -19.82 44.21
CA ALA A 25 36.88 -19.17 45.49
C ALA A 25 36.47 -20.20 46.55
N GLU A 26 35.62 -21.18 46.20
CA GLU A 26 35.18 -22.24 47.12
C GLU A 26 36.33 -23.13 47.60
N ARG A 27 37.30 -23.43 46.74
CA ARG A 27 38.52 -24.15 47.16
C ARG A 27 39.38 -23.38 48.17
N ARG A 28 39.17 -22.07 48.30
CA ARG A 28 39.81 -21.22 49.33
C ARG A 28 39.00 -21.13 50.61
N GLY A 29 37.89 -21.86 50.71
CA GLY A 29 37.05 -21.96 51.91
C GLY A 29 35.91 -20.94 51.98
N ILE A 30 35.51 -20.36 50.85
CA ILE A 30 34.45 -19.34 50.75
C ILE A 30 33.19 -20.00 50.20
N GLU A 31 32.07 -19.92 50.90
CA GLU A 31 30.81 -20.54 50.43
C GLU A 31 29.83 -19.43 50.02
N PHE A 32 29.55 -19.33 48.72
CA PHE A 32 28.55 -18.38 48.23
C PHE A 32 27.12 -18.94 48.40
N PRO A 33 26.18 -18.14 48.92
CA PRO A 33 24.75 -18.45 48.91
C PRO A 33 24.21 -18.73 47.51
N THR A 34 23.12 -19.49 47.41
CA THR A 34 22.54 -19.91 46.12
C THR A 34 22.01 -18.72 45.30
N ASP A 35 21.39 -17.76 45.97
CA ASP A 35 20.90 -16.50 45.42
C ASP A 35 22.03 -15.64 44.82
N VAL A 36 23.17 -15.56 45.50
CA VAL A 36 24.36 -14.84 44.99
C VAL A 36 24.92 -15.53 43.74
N LYS A 37 24.93 -16.87 43.72
CA LYS A 37 25.36 -17.64 42.54
C LYS A 37 24.43 -17.41 41.36
N GLU A 38 23.12 -17.39 41.58
CA GLU A 38 22.13 -17.13 40.52
C GLU A 38 22.35 -15.74 39.89
N GLN A 39 22.52 -14.70 40.72
CA GLN A 39 22.81 -13.34 40.24
C GLN A 39 24.15 -13.23 39.50
N LEU A 40 25.19 -13.94 39.96
CA LEU A 40 26.47 -14.03 39.25
C LEU A 40 26.33 -14.64 37.85
N PHE A 41 25.51 -15.69 37.70
CA PHE A 41 25.25 -16.28 36.40
C PHE A 41 24.41 -15.38 35.49
N GLU A 42 23.43 -14.68 36.06
CA GLU A 42 22.63 -13.69 35.32
C GLU A 42 23.51 -12.56 34.79
N TYR A 43 24.31 -11.93 35.66
CA TYR A 43 25.29 -10.90 35.29
C TYR A 43 26.26 -11.39 34.21
N ALA A 44 26.84 -12.58 34.38
CA ALA A 44 27.76 -13.15 33.39
C ALA A 44 27.12 -13.40 32.02
N ASN A 45 25.86 -13.87 31.98
CA ASN A 45 25.16 -14.14 30.73
C ASN A 45 24.80 -12.85 29.97
N LEU A 46 24.44 -11.78 30.69
CA LEU A 46 24.01 -10.50 30.08
C LEU A 46 25.20 -9.62 29.69
N ILE A 47 26.14 -9.39 30.60
CA ILE A 47 27.31 -8.53 30.36
C ILE A 47 28.31 -9.20 29.41
N GLY A 48 28.58 -10.49 29.59
CA GLY A 48 29.42 -11.27 28.69
C GLY A 48 30.92 -10.94 28.71
N GLU A 49 31.40 -10.17 29.70
CA GLU A 49 32.81 -9.79 29.85
C GLU A 49 33.51 -10.59 30.96
N GLU A 50 34.48 -11.43 30.59
CA GLU A 50 35.20 -12.28 31.54
C GLU A 50 35.92 -11.47 32.65
N GLU A 51 36.44 -10.27 32.34
CA GLU A 51 37.15 -9.43 33.30
C GLU A 51 36.22 -8.85 34.38
N LYS A 52 35.06 -8.33 33.98
CA LYS A 52 34.03 -7.84 34.90
C LYS A 52 33.53 -8.95 35.81
N VAL A 53 33.18 -10.12 35.24
CA VAL A 53 32.75 -11.31 36.00
C VAL A 53 33.82 -11.74 37.00
N ARG A 54 35.08 -11.83 36.57
CA ARG A 54 36.19 -12.20 37.46
C ARG A 54 36.39 -11.20 38.59
N THR A 55 36.25 -9.91 38.30
CA THR A 55 36.39 -8.83 39.29
C THR A 55 35.26 -8.90 40.31
N LEU A 56 34.01 -9.06 39.87
CA LEU A 56 32.85 -9.21 40.74
C LEU A 56 32.98 -10.44 41.65
N VAL A 57 33.33 -11.62 41.11
CA VAL A 57 33.53 -12.84 41.92
C VAL A 57 34.64 -12.65 42.95
N ARG A 58 35.73 -11.95 42.60
CA ARG A 58 36.83 -11.67 43.54
C ARG A 58 36.38 -10.72 44.65
N ASN A 59 35.70 -9.64 44.31
CA ASN A 59 35.27 -8.64 45.30
C ASN A 59 34.20 -9.24 46.23
N LEU A 60 33.26 -10.02 45.70
CA LEU A 60 32.28 -10.76 46.49
C LEU A 60 32.96 -11.80 47.41
N ALA A 61 33.97 -12.51 46.91
CA ALA A 61 34.76 -13.44 47.73
C ALA A 61 35.42 -12.73 48.92
N ASP A 62 35.99 -11.54 48.68
CA ASP A 62 36.66 -10.74 49.72
C ASP A 62 35.66 -10.18 50.75
N ALA A 63 34.47 -9.75 50.32
CA ALA A 63 33.40 -9.28 51.20
C ALA A 63 32.81 -10.41 52.07
N VAL A 64 32.59 -11.60 51.48
CA VAL A 64 32.13 -12.79 52.22
C VAL A 64 33.16 -13.24 53.27
N ILE A 65 34.46 -13.19 52.96
CA ILE A 65 35.52 -13.48 53.95
C ILE A 65 35.48 -12.50 55.12
N GLN A 66 35.17 -11.23 54.84
CA GLN A 66 35.12 -10.17 55.85
C GLN A 66 33.81 -10.17 56.65
N ALA A 67 32.84 -11.04 56.30
CA ALA A 67 31.48 -11.05 56.83
C ALA A 67 30.79 -9.68 56.69
N ASP A 68 31.08 -9.00 55.58
CA ASP A 68 30.52 -7.71 55.21
C ASP A 68 29.26 -7.91 54.38
N GLU A 69 28.11 -8.04 55.05
CA GLU A 69 26.82 -8.24 54.38
C GLU A 69 26.41 -7.01 53.55
N GLU A 70 26.72 -5.81 54.03
CA GLU A 70 26.47 -4.53 53.33
C GLU A 70 27.31 -4.45 52.05
N GLY A 71 28.61 -4.76 52.13
CA GLY A 71 29.48 -4.80 50.95
C GLY A 71 29.13 -5.89 49.93
N VAL A 72 28.50 -6.99 50.33
CA VAL A 72 27.96 -7.99 49.38
C VAL A 72 26.73 -7.43 48.67
N GLU A 73 25.84 -6.75 49.39
CA GLU A 73 24.65 -6.14 48.80
C GLU A 73 25.02 -5.00 47.85
N ASP A 74 25.94 -4.12 48.24
CA ASP A 74 26.47 -3.03 47.40
C ASP A 74 27.07 -3.57 46.08
N LEU A 75 27.88 -4.63 46.13
CA LEU A 75 28.47 -5.23 44.92
C LEU A 75 27.42 -5.88 44.01
N LEU A 76 26.34 -6.42 44.59
CA LEU A 76 25.22 -6.96 43.82
C LEU A 76 24.34 -5.85 43.25
N ASP A 77 24.19 -4.73 43.95
CA ASP A 77 23.53 -3.53 43.45
C ASP A 77 24.32 -2.91 42.29
N ASP A 78 25.65 -2.77 42.42
CA ASP A 78 26.52 -2.34 41.31
C ASP A 78 26.34 -3.24 40.09
N ALA A 79 26.30 -4.56 40.29
CA ALA A 79 26.06 -5.53 39.22
C ALA A 79 24.64 -5.43 38.63
N ARG A 80 23.63 -5.07 39.42
CA ARG A 80 22.26 -4.81 38.95
C ARG A 80 22.19 -3.51 38.15
N MET A 81 22.91 -2.47 38.57
CA MET A 81 23.01 -1.20 37.86
C MET A 81 23.67 -1.40 36.50
N ASP A 82 24.81 -2.10 36.43
CA ASP A 82 25.47 -2.50 35.18
C ASP A 82 24.51 -3.20 34.18
N ILE A 83 23.55 -3.99 34.68
CA ILE A 83 22.53 -4.66 33.84
C ILE A 83 21.43 -3.69 33.41
N GLN A 84 21.02 -2.77 34.29
CA GLN A 84 20.02 -1.75 33.98
C GLN A 84 20.52 -0.72 32.97
N ASP A 85 21.83 -0.46 32.97
CA ASP A 85 22.51 0.41 32.01
C ASP A 85 22.65 -0.25 30.63
N LEU A 86 22.26 -1.51 30.46
CA LEU A 86 22.18 -2.12 29.12
C LEU A 86 20.99 -1.54 28.34
N PRO A 87 21.11 -1.43 27.00
CA PRO A 87 20.01 -0.96 26.17
C PRO A 87 18.76 -1.84 26.30
N ASP A 88 18.93 -3.16 26.48
CA ASP A 88 17.86 -4.07 26.90
C ASP A 88 18.38 -4.99 28.02
N PRO A 89 17.92 -4.81 29.27
CA PRO A 89 18.35 -5.60 30.43
C PRO A 89 18.03 -7.11 30.33
N THR A 90 17.25 -7.54 29.33
CA THR A 90 16.80 -8.92 29.17
C THR A 90 17.61 -9.73 28.15
N ILE A 91 18.57 -9.09 27.47
CA ILE A 91 19.41 -9.74 26.45
C ILE A 91 20.84 -9.19 26.44
N GLY A 92 21.80 -10.10 26.34
CA GLY A 92 23.22 -9.78 26.30
C GLY A 92 23.89 -10.06 24.95
N LYS A 93 25.11 -9.53 24.76
CA LYS A 93 25.93 -9.76 23.55
C LYS A 93 26.23 -11.24 23.30
N LEU A 94 26.23 -12.08 24.34
CA LEU A 94 26.42 -13.53 24.20
C LEU A 94 25.24 -14.22 23.50
N GLU A 95 24.00 -13.85 23.86
CA GLU A 95 22.80 -14.40 23.22
C GLU A 95 22.72 -13.97 21.75
N LEU A 96 23.16 -12.75 21.42
CA LEU A 96 23.28 -12.26 20.04
C LEU A 96 24.26 -13.10 19.20
N ARG A 97 25.44 -13.40 19.74
CA ARG A 97 26.43 -14.26 19.09
C ARG A 97 25.93 -15.69 18.91
N ASP A 98 25.22 -16.21 19.92
CA ASP A 98 24.59 -17.53 19.87
C ASP A 98 23.43 -17.61 18.88
N TYR A 99 22.75 -16.48 18.64
CA TYR A 99 21.71 -16.35 17.62
C TYR A 99 22.26 -16.37 16.19
N GLY A 100 23.53 -16.00 15.99
CA GLY A 100 24.25 -16.08 14.71
C GLY A 100 24.83 -14.75 14.23
N TYR A 101 24.60 -13.65 14.96
CA TYR A 101 25.14 -12.34 14.62
C TYR A 101 26.42 -12.06 15.42
N THR A 102 27.57 -12.10 14.74
CA THR A 102 28.89 -12.00 15.40
C THR A 102 29.60 -10.66 15.21
N ALA A 103 29.03 -9.75 14.41
CA ALA A 103 29.59 -8.41 14.26
C ALA A 103 29.37 -7.60 15.56
N GLU A 104 30.35 -6.76 15.91
CA GLU A 104 30.34 -5.96 17.15
C GLU A 104 29.79 -4.55 16.93
N ASP A 105 29.06 -4.35 15.83
CA ASP A 105 28.45 -3.09 15.42
C ASP A 105 27.04 -2.87 15.99
N MET A 106 26.48 -3.85 16.70
CA MET A 106 25.11 -3.82 17.22
C MET A 106 25.03 -4.10 18.72
N VAL A 107 24.15 -3.37 19.40
CA VAL A 107 23.61 -3.73 20.72
C VAL A 107 22.29 -4.50 20.55
N PRO A 108 22.13 -5.68 21.21
CA PRO A 108 20.95 -6.52 21.01
C PRO A 108 19.73 -5.99 21.75
N LEU A 109 18.56 -6.13 21.11
CA LEU A 109 17.26 -5.74 21.65
C LEU A 109 16.24 -6.87 21.44
N ARG A 110 15.35 -7.08 22.40
CA ARG A 110 14.11 -7.81 22.22
C ARG A 110 13.02 -6.90 21.68
N LYS A 111 11.93 -7.50 21.21
CA LYS A 111 10.82 -6.80 20.56
C LYS A 111 10.27 -5.62 21.37
N GLU A 112 10.10 -5.77 22.68
CA GLU A 112 9.56 -4.70 23.54
C GLU A 112 10.50 -3.49 23.59
N ALA A 113 11.77 -3.69 23.95
CA ALA A 113 12.77 -2.62 23.94
C ALA A 113 12.95 -2.01 22.53
N ALA A 114 12.95 -2.84 21.48
CA ALA A 114 13.02 -2.38 20.10
C ALA A 114 11.87 -1.43 19.73
N LEU A 115 10.63 -1.73 20.17
CA LEU A 115 9.48 -0.84 19.95
C LEU A 115 9.59 0.46 20.75
N ASP A 116 10.12 0.41 21.97
CA ASP A 116 10.30 1.60 22.80
C ASP A 116 11.35 2.55 22.20
N TYR A 117 12.52 2.03 21.79
CA TYR A 117 13.54 2.82 21.11
C TYR A 117 13.08 3.32 19.74
N HIS A 118 12.29 2.54 19.00
CA HIS A 118 11.66 2.99 17.75
C HIS A 118 10.73 4.18 17.98
N ARG A 119 9.91 4.16 19.04
CA ARG A 119 9.06 5.30 19.44
C ARG A 119 9.86 6.55 19.79
N MET A 120 11.07 6.37 20.32
CA MET A 120 12.01 7.46 20.61
C MET A 120 12.83 7.91 19.38
N GLY A 121 12.54 7.37 18.19
CA GLY A 121 13.21 7.75 16.95
C GLY A 121 14.57 7.09 16.71
N SER A 122 14.93 6.04 17.45
CA SER A 122 16.18 5.31 17.22
C SER A 122 16.09 4.36 16.03
N LYS A 123 17.18 4.23 15.27
CA LYS A 123 17.27 3.29 14.14
C LYS A 123 17.36 1.84 14.64
N ILE A 124 16.32 1.06 14.37
CA ILE A 124 16.21 -0.36 14.74
C ILE A 124 16.33 -1.25 13.51
N TYR A 125 17.08 -2.35 13.63
CA TYR A 125 17.30 -3.30 12.55
C TYR A 125 16.82 -4.70 12.95
N CYS A 126 16.11 -5.38 12.04
CA CYS A 126 15.79 -6.79 12.20
C CYS A 126 17.04 -7.64 11.92
N LEU A 127 17.42 -8.50 12.88
CA LEU A 127 18.60 -9.35 12.74
C LEU A 127 18.22 -10.78 12.34
N GLY A 128 18.92 -11.30 11.33
CA GLY A 128 18.82 -12.69 10.88
C GLY A 128 19.72 -13.62 11.68
N SER A 129 19.28 -14.87 11.88
CA SER A 129 20.08 -15.91 12.55
C SER A 129 21.28 -16.41 11.71
N ASP A 130 21.35 -15.99 10.45
CA ASP A 130 22.48 -16.21 9.55
C ASP A 130 23.57 -15.13 9.66
N GLY A 131 23.38 -14.15 10.55
CA GLY A 131 24.27 -13.00 10.72
C GLY A 131 23.99 -11.87 9.73
N SER A 132 22.86 -11.91 9.01
CA SER A 132 22.42 -10.80 8.16
C SER A 132 21.82 -9.66 8.98
N LYS A 133 22.07 -8.42 8.51
CA LYS A 133 21.43 -7.19 8.97
C LYS A 133 20.34 -6.81 7.95
N GLY A 134 19.09 -6.70 8.39
CA GLY A 134 18.00 -6.16 7.58
C GLY A 134 18.12 -4.65 7.35
N GLU A 135 17.18 -4.06 6.62
CA GLU A 135 17.07 -2.61 6.51
C GLU A 135 16.55 -1.98 7.81
N TYR A 136 16.57 -0.63 7.88
CA TYR A 136 15.92 0.12 8.95
C TYR A 136 14.44 -0.30 9.05
N ALA A 137 14.04 -0.84 10.20
CA ALA A 137 12.76 -1.50 10.39
C ALA A 137 11.67 -0.48 10.74
N SER A 138 10.53 -0.54 10.04
CA SER A 138 9.31 0.15 10.47
C SER A 138 8.69 -0.55 11.68
N LYS A 139 7.72 0.12 12.34
CA LYS A 139 6.93 -0.45 13.43
C LYS A 139 6.29 -1.80 13.06
N GLU A 140 5.73 -1.91 11.85
CA GLU A 140 5.09 -3.12 11.33
C GLU A 140 6.12 -4.23 11.12
N MET A 141 7.31 -3.90 10.62
CA MET A 141 8.40 -4.86 10.46
C MET A 141 8.88 -5.39 11.81
N ILE A 142 9.00 -4.52 12.82
CA ILE A 142 9.36 -4.92 14.20
C ILE A 142 8.28 -5.84 14.78
N GLN A 143 7.00 -5.53 14.54
CA GLN A 143 5.89 -6.37 15.00
C GLN A 143 5.84 -7.73 14.31
N ALA A 144 6.10 -7.79 13.00
CA ALA A 144 6.05 -9.02 12.21
C ALA A 144 7.26 -9.94 12.43
N HIS A 145 8.45 -9.40 12.70
CA HIS A 145 9.68 -10.17 12.87
C HIS A 145 9.68 -10.96 14.20
N GLU A 146 9.99 -12.26 14.16
CA GLU A 146 10.06 -13.12 15.35
C GLU A 146 11.49 -13.28 15.91
N GLY A 147 12.48 -12.63 15.30
CA GLY A 147 13.89 -12.72 15.67
C GLY A 147 14.37 -11.70 16.70
N LEU A 148 15.70 -11.54 16.77
CA LEU A 148 16.34 -10.46 17.54
C LEU A 148 16.40 -9.17 16.74
N PHE A 149 16.53 -8.06 17.46
CA PHE A 149 16.70 -6.73 16.91
C PHE A 149 18.06 -6.17 17.34
N GLY A 150 18.55 -5.19 16.58
CA GLY A 150 19.78 -4.49 16.88
C GLY A 150 19.63 -2.99 16.71
N MET A 151 20.30 -2.25 17.58
CA MET A 151 20.59 -0.82 17.40
C MET A 151 22.10 -0.67 17.23
N GLU A 152 22.54 0.28 16.41
CA GLU A 152 23.97 0.46 16.15
C GLU A 152 24.72 0.89 17.42
N SER A 153 25.88 0.26 17.70
CA SER A 153 26.67 0.55 18.91
C SER A 153 27.05 2.02 19.01
N GLN A 154 27.34 2.68 17.88
CA GLN A 154 27.65 4.11 17.83
C GLN A 154 26.46 4.99 18.21
N MET A 155 25.24 4.56 17.89
CA MET A 155 24.02 5.27 18.30
C MET A 155 23.83 5.15 19.81
N TRP A 156 24.06 3.95 20.37
CA TRP A 156 24.01 3.73 21.81
C TRP A 156 25.05 4.54 22.58
N GLU A 157 26.31 4.57 22.10
CA GLU A 157 27.38 5.39 22.69
C GLU A 157 26.99 6.88 22.71
N ARG A 158 26.35 7.40 21.65
CA ARG A 158 25.83 8.77 21.63
C ARG A 158 24.71 9.02 22.62
N ILE A 159 23.82 8.04 22.82
CA ILE A 159 22.73 8.11 23.79
C ILE A 159 23.31 8.17 25.21
N GLU A 160 24.26 7.29 25.53
CA GLU A 160 24.97 7.31 26.82
C GLU A 160 25.76 8.60 27.04
N GLU A 161 26.47 9.11 26.03
CA GLU A 161 27.24 10.36 26.13
C GLU A 161 26.34 11.58 26.33
N ASN A 162 25.19 11.66 25.66
CA ASN A 162 24.23 12.75 25.83
C ASN A 162 23.48 12.73 27.17
N ASP A 163 23.28 11.56 27.78
CA ASP A 163 22.72 11.44 29.15
C ASP A 163 23.73 11.88 30.24
N LEU A 164 25.03 11.93 29.92
CA LEU A 164 26.11 12.27 30.85
C LEU A 164 26.52 13.75 30.85
N ASP A 165 26.14 14.53 29.82
CA ASP A 165 26.47 15.94 29.75
C ASP A 165 25.52 16.77 30.62
N TYR A 166 26.00 17.00 31.85
CA TYR A 166 25.75 18.11 32.74
C TYR A 166 24.36 18.75 32.66
N ALA A 167 23.63 18.61 33.76
CA ALA A 167 22.74 19.64 34.30
C ALA A 167 23.51 20.96 34.55
N ASP A 168 24.12 21.54 33.51
CA ASP A 168 24.60 22.90 33.53
C ASP A 168 23.35 23.78 33.43
N GLU A 169 23.05 24.43 34.55
CA GLU A 169 21.95 25.36 34.82
C GLU A 169 21.91 26.60 33.88
N ASP A 170 22.57 26.57 32.71
CA ASP A 170 22.71 27.71 31.78
C ASP A 170 22.34 27.38 30.31
N PHE A 171 22.13 26.11 29.92
CA PHE A 171 21.68 25.76 28.55
C PHE A 171 20.15 25.81 28.35
N GLY A 172 19.37 25.78 29.43
CA GLY A 172 17.89 25.86 29.37
C GLY A 172 17.33 27.26 29.05
N ALA A 173 18.19 28.28 28.87
CA ALA A 173 17.75 29.68 28.76
C ALA A 173 17.43 30.14 27.32
N PHE A 174 17.72 29.34 26.28
CA PHE A 174 17.59 29.74 24.88
C PHE A 174 17.08 28.65 23.92
N GLN A 175 16.43 27.59 24.42
CA GLN A 175 15.70 26.69 23.51
C GLN A 175 14.38 27.35 23.15
N GLU A 176 14.20 27.59 21.84
CA GLU A 176 12.91 28.04 21.32
C GLU A 176 11.84 27.01 21.69
N PRO A 177 10.63 27.46 22.05
CA PRO A 177 9.54 26.54 22.35
C PRO A 177 9.34 25.58 21.17
N MET A 178 9.12 24.30 21.47
CA MET A 178 8.95 23.24 20.48
C MET A 178 7.48 22.88 20.35
N SER A 179 7.00 22.80 19.12
CA SER A 179 5.67 22.28 18.77
C SER A 179 5.78 20.83 18.34
N VAL A 180 4.80 20.02 18.74
CA VAL A 180 4.63 18.64 18.27
C VAL A 180 3.92 18.68 16.92
N ILE A 181 4.42 17.88 15.96
CA ILE A 181 3.87 17.72 14.61
C ILE A 181 3.73 16.24 14.29
N GLU A 182 2.74 15.89 13.46
CA GLU A 182 2.52 14.53 12.99
C GLU A 182 3.56 14.11 11.93
N GLN A 183 3.74 12.80 11.72
CA GLN A 183 4.67 12.24 10.75
C GLN A 183 4.47 12.79 9.33
N GLU A 184 3.23 12.95 8.87
CA GLU A 184 2.91 13.47 7.53
C GLU A 184 3.31 14.95 7.36
N GLU A 185 3.02 15.76 8.38
CA GLU A 185 3.42 17.17 8.42
C GLU A 185 4.96 17.29 8.49
N ALA A 186 5.61 16.45 9.31
CA ALA A 186 7.06 16.36 9.39
C ALA A 186 7.70 16.02 8.03
N LEU A 187 7.14 15.08 7.25
CA LEU A 187 7.62 14.76 5.90
C LEU A 187 7.47 15.96 4.95
N LYS A 188 6.30 16.60 4.95
CA LYS A 188 6.02 17.77 4.10
C LYS A 188 7.01 18.91 4.38
N LEU A 189 7.22 19.22 5.66
CA LEU A 189 8.11 20.30 6.10
C LEU A 189 9.59 19.93 5.88
N TYR A 190 9.98 18.69 6.14
CA TYR A 190 11.34 18.19 5.85
C TYR A 190 11.67 18.32 4.35
N ASP A 191 10.75 17.91 3.47
CA ASP A 191 10.94 18.00 2.02
C ASP A 191 11.03 19.47 1.54
N ALA A 192 10.41 20.41 2.29
CA ALA A 192 10.52 21.85 2.10
C ALA A 192 11.81 22.49 2.67
N GLY A 193 12.62 21.70 3.39
CA GLY A 193 13.89 22.13 3.98
C GLY A 193 13.77 22.66 5.41
N ALA A 194 12.74 22.24 6.16
CA ALA A 194 12.60 22.54 7.60
C ALA A 194 13.50 21.64 8.44
N ASP A 195 13.96 22.17 9.58
CA ASP A 195 14.68 21.42 10.59
C ASP A 195 13.68 20.67 11.49
N ILE A 196 13.59 19.35 11.32
CA ILE A 196 12.69 18.46 12.08
C ILE A 196 13.48 17.75 13.18
N TYR A 197 12.89 17.58 14.36
CA TYR A 197 13.53 16.95 15.51
C TYR A 197 12.70 15.78 16.06
N LEU A 198 13.38 14.80 16.64
CA LEU A 198 12.77 13.68 17.34
C LEU A 198 12.25 14.11 18.71
N ILE A 199 11.11 13.54 19.15
CA ILE A 199 10.64 13.67 20.52
C ILE A 199 11.40 12.66 21.38
N THR A 200 12.36 13.16 22.15
CA THR A 200 13.21 12.34 23.01
C THR A 200 13.23 12.92 24.42
N ASN A 201 13.63 12.09 25.39
CA ASN A 201 13.86 12.54 26.77
C ASN A 201 15.26 13.13 26.98
N PHE A 202 16.05 13.30 25.92
CA PHE A 202 17.41 13.80 26.02
C PHE A 202 17.43 15.30 26.34
N SER A 203 18.50 15.74 26.98
CA SER A 203 18.73 17.15 27.35
C SER A 203 18.82 18.08 26.12
N SER A 204 19.18 17.55 24.96
CA SER A 204 19.30 18.26 23.69
C SER A 204 18.41 17.67 22.59
N PRO A 205 17.67 18.49 21.84
CA PRO A 205 16.88 18.03 20.69
C PRO A 205 17.76 17.33 19.65
N MET A 206 17.34 16.15 19.21
CA MET A 206 18.00 15.43 18.12
C MET A 206 17.30 15.75 16.80
N TYR A 207 18.03 16.33 15.85
CA TYR A 207 17.50 16.63 14.53
C TYR A 207 17.53 15.40 13.61
N VAL A 208 16.53 15.32 12.75
CA VAL A 208 16.42 14.33 11.68
C VAL A 208 17.46 14.64 10.60
N THR A 209 18.21 13.62 10.18
CA THR A 209 19.26 13.77 9.16
C THR A 209 18.88 13.18 7.80
N GLU A 210 17.96 12.21 7.81
CA GLU A 210 17.56 11.47 6.62
C GLU A 210 16.03 11.39 6.54
N ARG A 211 15.47 11.59 5.34
CA ARG A 211 14.02 11.45 5.12
C ARG A 211 13.47 10.11 5.60
N MET A 212 14.25 9.03 5.45
CA MET A 212 13.87 7.68 5.86
C MET A 212 13.70 7.53 7.39
N GLU A 213 14.36 8.39 8.19
CA GLU A 213 14.14 8.47 9.65
C GLU A 213 12.73 8.97 9.99
N ILE A 214 12.11 9.74 9.09
CA ILE A 214 10.71 10.13 9.20
C ILE A 214 9.81 9.03 8.68
N GLU A 215 10.02 8.55 7.45
CA GLU A 215 9.16 7.55 6.79
C GLU A 215 8.98 6.25 7.58
N ARG A 216 10.06 5.76 8.21
CA ARG A 216 10.05 4.51 8.98
C ARG A 216 10.13 4.74 10.49
N GLY A 217 10.10 6.00 10.93
CA GLY A 217 10.25 6.39 12.34
C GLY A 217 8.94 6.44 13.15
N PRO A 218 8.94 7.20 14.25
CA PRO A 218 7.75 7.37 15.10
C PRO A 218 6.61 8.14 14.44
N GLU A 219 5.45 8.14 15.11
CA GLU A 219 4.24 8.83 14.64
C GLU A 219 4.32 10.36 14.81
N HIS A 220 5.11 10.86 15.77
CA HIS A 220 5.17 12.27 16.13
C HIS A 220 6.61 12.77 16.17
N TYR A 221 6.80 14.01 15.74
CA TYR A 221 8.06 14.76 15.73
C TYR A 221 7.85 16.11 16.40
N GLN A 222 8.93 16.89 16.52
CA GLN A 222 8.85 18.24 17.02
C GLN A 222 9.70 19.20 16.18
N MET A 223 9.34 20.47 16.19
CA MET A 223 10.11 21.56 15.58
C MET A 223 9.90 22.87 16.35
N SER A 224 10.72 23.89 16.14
CA SER A 224 10.52 25.15 16.85
C SER A 224 9.22 25.84 16.41
N MET A 225 8.50 26.46 17.35
CA MET A 225 7.24 27.18 17.03
C MET A 225 7.50 28.29 16.00
N THR A 226 8.64 28.97 16.12
CA THR A 226 9.09 30.04 15.21
C THR A 226 9.24 29.54 13.76
N GLU A 227 9.84 28.37 13.55
CA GLU A 227 9.96 27.79 12.21
C GLU A 227 8.61 27.26 11.72
N LEU A 228 7.78 26.68 12.59
CA LEU A 228 6.46 26.20 12.21
C LEU A 228 5.57 27.36 11.75
N GLU A 229 5.52 28.45 12.52
CA GLU A 229 4.84 29.70 12.15
C GLU A 229 5.37 30.26 10.83
N ARG A 230 6.70 30.25 10.63
CA ARG A 230 7.32 30.71 9.39
C ARG A 230 6.89 29.86 8.19
N PHE A 231 6.87 28.54 8.31
CA PHE A 231 6.43 27.66 7.22
C PHE A 231 4.93 27.79 6.95
N ARG A 232 4.10 27.95 7.98
CA ARG A 232 2.66 28.26 7.82
C ARG A 232 2.45 29.58 7.08
N ASN A 233 3.21 30.62 7.42
CA ASN A 233 3.17 31.90 6.70
C ASN A 233 3.67 31.77 5.25
N LEU A 234 4.67 30.92 4.99
CA LEU A 234 5.16 30.64 3.63
C LEU A 234 4.16 29.87 2.78
N GLU A 235 3.51 28.85 3.36
CA GLU A 235 2.40 28.15 2.70
C GLU A 235 1.28 29.12 2.31
N TRP A 236 0.99 30.08 3.19
CA TRP A 236 0.04 31.13 2.89
C TRP A 236 0.51 32.05 1.75
N GLU A 237 1.70 32.64 1.86
CA GLU A 237 2.23 33.54 0.82
C GLU A 237 2.28 32.83 -0.54
N MET A 238 2.57 31.52 -0.56
CA MET A 238 2.55 30.70 -1.77
C MET A 238 1.18 30.69 -2.47
N GLN A 239 0.05 30.72 -1.74
CA GLN A 239 -1.29 30.74 -2.35
C GLN A 239 -1.55 31.98 -3.21
N LYS A 240 -0.89 33.10 -2.90
CA LYS A 240 -0.99 34.31 -3.71
C LYS A 240 -0.27 34.18 -5.06
N TYR A 241 0.60 33.18 -5.22
CA TYR A 241 1.46 33.02 -6.38
C TYR A 241 1.29 31.62 -6.99
N PRO A 242 0.28 31.42 -7.86
CA PRO A 242 0.04 30.13 -8.53
C PRO A 242 1.23 29.60 -9.34
N GLN A 243 2.20 30.47 -9.65
CA GLN A 243 3.42 30.11 -10.35
C GLN A 243 4.40 29.31 -9.47
N ILE A 244 4.20 29.30 -8.14
CA ILE A 244 5.00 28.52 -7.19
C ILE A 244 4.33 27.17 -6.96
N GLN A 245 5.05 26.09 -7.24
CA GLN A 245 4.47 24.74 -7.33
C GLN A 245 4.72 23.88 -6.08
N SER A 246 5.53 24.36 -5.13
CA SER A 246 5.86 23.62 -3.92
C SER A 246 6.30 24.52 -2.79
N LEU A 247 6.09 24.07 -1.55
CA LEU A 247 6.56 24.78 -0.36
C LEU A 247 8.09 24.95 -0.33
N LYS A 248 8.82 23.98 -0.90
CA LYS A 248 10.28 24.09 -1.11
C LYS A 248 10.66 25.27 -1.98
N GLU A 249 9.91 25.49 -3.05
CA GLU A 249 10.08 26.63 -3.95
C GLU A 249 9.65 27.94 -3.30
N ALA A 250 8.55 27.95 -2.54
CA ALA A 250 8.11 29.09 -1.75
C ALA A 250 9.18 29.51 -0.72
N ASN A 251 9.76 28.54 0.00
CA ASN A 251 10.84 28.79 0.96
C ASN A 251 12.08 29.40 0.29
N LEU A 252 12.38 29.03 -0.96
CA LEU A 252 13.46 29.63 -1.76
C LEU A 252 13.12 31.05 -2.24
N LEU A 253 11.92 31.29 -2.75
CA LEU A 253 11.57 32.53 -3.46
C LEU A 253 10.98 33.62 -2.55
N LEU A 254 10.24 33.22 -1.52
CA LEU A 254 9.53 34.12 -0.60
C LEU A 254 10.15 34.10 0.81
N GLY A 255 11.00 33.10 1.09
CA GLY A 255 11.68 32.98 2.38
C GLY A 255 12.72 34.07 2.63
N THR A 256 13.03 34.27 3.90
CA THR A 256 14.01 35.26 4.38
C THR A 256 15.40 34.67 4.63
N ARG A 257 15.56 33.35 4.48
CA ARG A 257 16.87 32.67 4.61
C ARG A 257 17.70 32.88 3.35
N ARG A 258 19.02 32.93 3.55
CA ARG A 258 20.00 33.00 2.45
C ARG A 258 20.14 31.63 1.80
N THR A 259 19.54 31.44 0.64
CA THR A 259 19.48 30.14 -0.06
C THR A 259 19.74 30.31 -1.56
N PHE A 260 20.08 29.21 -2.23
CA PHE A 260 20.10 29.15 -3.68
C PHE A 260 19.31 27.95 -4.18
N GLY A 261 18.75 28.08 -5.38
CA GLY A 261 18.04 27.01 -6.07
C GLY A 261 18.62 26.76 -7.46
N ILE A 262 18.53 25.51 -7.90
CA ILE A 262 18.92 25.11 -9.26
C ILE A 262 17.67 24.68 -10.01
N TYR A 263 17.44 25.31 -11.17
CA TYR A 263 16.37 25.01 -12.09
C TYR A 263 16.95 24.39 -13.35
N GLN A 264 16.39 23.26 -13.76
CA GLN A 264 16.75 22.54 -14.99
C GLN A 264 15.52 22.40 -15.89
N ILE A 265 15.73 22.32 -17.19
CA ILE A 265 14.63 22.19 -18.16
C ILE A 265 13.85 20.91 -17.89
N LYS A 266 12.52 21.00 -17.92
CA LYS A 266 11.63 19.85 -17.80
C LYS A 266 11.70 19.02 -19.07
N ASP A 267 11.76 17.70 -18.89
CA ASP A 267 11.57 16.74 -19.97
C ASP A 267 10.17 16.96 -20.58
N ASP A 268 10.03 16.84 -21.90
CA ASP A 268 8.79 17.06 -22.65
C ASP A 268 8.23 18.50 -22.61
N SER A 269 9.05 19.50 -22.25
CA SER A 269 8.67 20.91 -22.29
C SER A 269 9.12 21.61 -23.60
N PRO A 270 8.46 22.72 -23.99
CA PRO A 270 8.97 23.61 -25.06
C PRO A 270 10.43 24.06 -24.86
N GLY A 271 10.93 24.02 -23.61
CA GLY A 271 12.30 24.29 -23.25
C GLY A 271 13.35 23.43 -23.94
N GLU A 272 13.00 22.21 -24.38
CA GLU A 272 13.92 21.33 -25.13
C GLU A 272 14.46 21.99 -26.42
N ASN A 273 13.68 22.89 -27.02
CA ASN A 273 14.08 23.60 -28.24
C ASN A 273 15.29 24.53 -28.05
N TYR A 274 15.57 24.94 -26.81
CA TYR A 274 16.71 25.77 -26.46
C TYR A 274 17.60 25.16 -25.37
N ALA A 275 17.42 23.87 -25.07
CA ALA A 275 18.32 23.13 -24.19
C ALA A 275 19.76 23.17 -24.74
N PHE A 276 20.72 23.43 -23.86
CA PHE A 276 22.14 23.61 -24.16
C PHE A 276 22.48 24.75 -25.14
N MET A 277 21.54 25.67 -25.40
CA MET A 277 21.75 26.84 -26.25
C MET A 277 22.10 28.08 -25.41
N ASN A 278 23.02 28.90 -25.91
CA ASN A 278 23.41 30.15 -25.23
C ASN A 278 22.41 31.30 -25.47
N MET A 279 22.54 32.39 -24.71
CA MET A 279 21.63 33.54 -24.81
C MET A 279 21.58 34.12 -26.22
N ARG A 280 22.71 34.19 -26.93
CA ARG A 280 22.74 34.70 -28.31
C ARG A 280 21.88 33.86 -29.26
N PHE A 281 21.85 32.55 -29.10
CA PHE A 281 21.01 31.67 -29.89
C PHE A 281 19.53 31.92 -29.59
N ILE A 282 19.18 32.00 -28.30
CA ILE A 282 17.81 32.25 -27.83
C ILE A 282 17.28 33.56 -28.41
N GLU A 283 18.03 34.65 -28.26
CA GLU A 283 17.66 35.97 -28.77
C GLU A 283 17.53 36.00 -30.30
N SER A 284 18.47 35.38 -31.02
CA SER A 284 18.49 35.42 -32.50
C SER A 284 17.36 34.62 -33.16
N HIS A 285 16.78 33.65 -32.44
CA HIS A 285 15.64 32.86 -32.90
C HIS A 285 14.31 33.38 -32.33
N GLY A 286 14.32 34.50 -31.60
CA GLY A 286 13.12 35.09 -31.01
C GLY A 286 12.46 34.21 -29.96
N MET A 287 13.24 33.34 -29.30
CA MET A 287 12.76 32.50 -28.20
C MET A 287 12.84 33.27 -26.89
N GLN A 288 12.03 32.88 -25.91
CA GLN A 288 11.99 33.49 -24.58
C GLN A 288 12.11 32.39 -23.54
N ILE A 289 13.00 32.58 -22.57
CA ILE A 289 13.14 31.69 -21.42
C ILE A 289 11.93 31.93 -20.51
N LYS A 290 11.22 30.85 -20.20
CA LYS A 290 10.00 30.85 -19.39
C LYS A 290 10.20 29.97 -18.17
N LYS A 291 9.66 30.35 -17.01
CA LYS A 291 9.78 29.56 -15.77
C LYS A 291 9.06 28.22 -15.91
N GLU A 292 7.96 28.17 -16.67
CA GLU A 292 7.12 26.99 -16.84
C GLU A 292 7.88 25.81 -17.48
N ASP A 293 8.87 26.13 -18.32
CA ASP A 293 9.73 25.16 -19.00
C ASP A 293 10.78 24.52 -18.07
N TYR A 294 10.90 24.98 -16.81
CA TYR A 294 11.88 24.54 -15.84
C TYR A 294 11.24 23.85 -14.62
N LYS A 295 12.01 22.96 -13.99
CA LYS A 295 11.72 22.34 -12.68
C LYS A 295 12.83 22.70 -11.69
N LEU A 296 12.45 23.00 -10.46
CA LEU A 296 13.38 23.14 -9.34
C LEU A 296 13.93 21.76 -8.97
N VAL A 297 15.24 21.56 -9.09
CA VAL A 297 15.89 20.27 -8.82
C VAL A 297 16.66 20.23 -7.51
N TYR A 298 17.01 21.39 -6.95
CA TYR A 298 17.79 21.47 -5.72
C TYR A 298 17.61 22.83 -5.03
N VAL A 299 17.62 22.84 -3.70
CA VAL A 299 17.71 24.03 -2.86
C VAL A 299 18.79 23.80 -1.82
N GLY A 300 19.65 24.78 -1.59
CA GLY A 300 20.67 24.72 -0.54
C GLY A 300 20.93 26.06 0.10
N GLU A 301 21.61 26.04 1.24
CA GLU A 301 21.98 27.25 1.97
C GLU A 301 23.14 28.00 1.31
N LEU A 302 23.03 29.32 1.26
CA LEU A 302 24.05 30.21 0.76
C LEU A 302 24.98 30.63 1.93
N SER A 303 26.02 29.85 2.18
CA SER A 303 26.98 30.13 3.25
C SER A 303 28.01 31.19 2.86
N GLY A 304 28.27 32.13 3.78
CA GLY A 304 29.34 33.13 3.63
C GLY A 304 29.22 33.99 2.37
N ASN A 305 30.28 34.00 1.57
CA ASN A 305 30.46 34.77 0.32
C ASN A 305 30.44 33.90 -0.94
N MET A 306 29.76 32.75 -0.89
CA MET A 306 29.63 31.81 -2.01
C MET A 306 29.13 32.52 -3.28
N SER A 307 29.90 32.39 -4.36
CA SER A 307 29.61 32.98 -5.67
C SER A 307 28.92 31.99 -6.62
N LEU A 308 28.41 32.49 -7.74
CA LEU A 308 27.84 31.64 -8.81
C LEU A 308 28.87 30.64 -9.34
N ASP A 309 30.15 31.04 -9.44
CA ASP A 309 31.24 30.16 -9.83
C ASP A 309 31.49 29.04 -8.81
N ASP A 310 31.42 29.35 -7.51
CA ASP A 310 31.58 28.34 -6.44
C ASP A 310 30.44 27.31 -6.47
N ILE A 311 29.20 27.77 -6.73
CA ILE A 311 28.04 26.88 -6.93
C ILE A 311 28.27 26.03 -8.19
N PHE A 312 28.66 26.63 -9.30
CA PHE A 312 28.93 25.91 -10.53
C PHE A 312 30.04 24.85 -10.38
N GLU A 313 31.11 25.16 -9.66
CA GLU A 313 32.19 24.23 -9.35
C GLU A 313 31.71 23.08 -8.47
N ARG A 314 30.98 23.37 -7.38
CA ARG A 314 30.48 22.36 -6.44
C ARG A 314 29.62 21.30 -7.13
N PHE A 315 28.65 21.68 -7.96
CA PHE A 315 27.75 20.68 -8.59
C PHE A 315 28.38 19.94 -9.78
N ASN A 316 29.57 20.34 -10.22
CA ASN A 316 30.33 19.69 -11.29
C ASN A 316 31.51 18.85 -10.79
N ILE A 317 32.11 19.20 -9.64
CA ILE A 317 33.28 18.50 -9.07
C ILE A 317 32.89 17.77 -7.78
N ASP A 318 32.38 18.50 -6.79
CA ASP A 318 32.10 18.01 -5.43
C ASP A 318 30.58 17.94 -5.18
N ARG A 319 29.92 17.13 -6.01
CA ARG A 319 28.45 17.05 -6.05
C ARG A 319 27.87 16.58 -4.70
N PRO A 320 26.86 17.29 -4.16
CA PRO A 320 26.14 16.83 -2.97
C PRO A 320 25.51 15.44 -3.14
N GLU A 321 25.51 14.61 -2.09
CA GLU A 321 24.97 13.23 -2.15
C GLU A 321 23.46 13.17 -2.41
N ASP A 322 22.74 14.23 -2.04
CA ASP A 322 21.30 14.40 -2.20
C ASP A 322 20.91 15.03 -3.56
N PHE A 323 21.87 15.51 -4.35
CA PHE A 323 21.59 16.10 -5.66
C PHE A 323 21.20 15.02 -6.70
N ARG A 324 20.01 15.15 -7.29
CA ARG A 324 19.46 14.21 -8.30
C ARG A 324 19.41 14.77 -9.72
N GLY A 325 19.82 16.03 -9.93
CA GLY A 325 19.89 16.65 -11.26
C GLY A 325 21.14 16.25 -12.06
N HIS A 326 21.21 16.72 -13.31
CA HIS A 326 22.42 16.59 -14.11
C HIS A 326 23.46 17.66 -13.74
N SER A 327 24.69 17.50 -14.24
CA SER A 327 25.74 18.51 -14.09
C SER A 327 25.28 19.88 -14.57
N LEU A 328 25.63 20.94 -13.82
CA LEU A 328 25.33 22.31 -14.23
C LEU A 328 25.97 22.60 -15.58
N SER A 329 25.14 23.05 -16.52
CA SER A 329 25.48 23.21 -17.93
C SER A 329 24.77 24.42 -18.56
N VAL A 330 25.13 24.75 -19.80
CA VAL A 330 24.45 25.80 -20.56
C VAL A 330 22.96 25.49 -20.60
N SER A 331 22.13 26.52 -20.40
CA SER A 331 20.66 26.45 -20.27
C SER A 331 20.08 26.25 -18.87
N ASP A 332 20.90 25.87 -17.88
CA ASP A 332 20.45 25.80 -16.49
C ASP A 332 20.30 27.19 -15.86
N ILE A 333 19.49 27.30 -14.81
CA ILE A 333 19.25 28.56 -14.10
C ILE A 333 19.56 28.38 -12.62
N ILE A 334 20.39 29.30 -12.09
CA ILE A 334 20.69 29.40 -10.67
C ILE A 334 19.91 30.58 -10.11
N VAL A 335 19.03 30.32 -9.16
CA VAL A 335 18.31 31.35 -8.42
C VAL A 335 19.01 31.58 -7.09
N LEU A 336 19.32 32.84 -6.77
CA LEU A 336 19.91 33.24 -5.50
C LEU A 336 18.88 34.03 -4.71
N ASN A 337 18.71 33.69 -3.44
CA ASN A 337 18.01 34.49 -2.44
C ASN A 337 19.01 34.91 -1.37
N ASP A 338 19.28 36.21 -1.26
CA ASP A 338 20.18 36.77 -0.25
C ASP A 338 19.46 37.21 1.05
N GLY A 339 18.17 36.87 1.18
CA GLY A 339 17.29 37.19 2.30
C GLY A 339 16.46 38.46 2.07
N GLU A 340 16.87 39.33 1.15
CA GLU A 340 16.13 40.55 0.79
C GLU A 340 15.75 40.59 -0.69
N LYS A 341 16.59 40.00 -1.55
CA LYS A 341 16.45 40.03 -2.99
C LYS A 341 16.65 38.63 -3.57
N VAL A 342 15.75 38.30 -4.49
CA VAL A 342 15.85 37.08 -5.32
C VAL A 342 16.27 37.45 -6.74
N THR A 343 17.30 36.78 -7.26
CA THR A 343 17.79 36.95 -8.63
C THR A 343 17.95 35.62 -9.35
N ALA A 344 17.56 35.56 -10.62
CA ALA A 344 17.77 34.39 -11.47
C ALA A 344 18.94 34.62 -12.43
N HIS A 345 19.82 33.63 -12.54
CA HIS A 345 21.03 33.68 -13.36
C HIS A 345 21.09 32.48 -14.30
N PHE A 346 21.02 32.75 -15.60
CA PHE A 346 21.18 31.77 -16.66
C PHE A 346 22.65 31.39 -16.83
N VAL A 347 22.94 30.10 -16.86
CA VAL A 347 24.26 29.56 -17.17
C VAL A 347 24.50 29.67 -18.68
N ASP A 348 25.34 30.61 -19.10
CA ASP A 348 25.83 30.72 -20.47
C ASP A 348 27.18 30.00 -20.63
N SER A 349 27.63 29.86 -21.87
CA SER A 349 28.87 29.25 -22.32
C SER A 349 30.14 29.69 -21.61
N ILE A 350 30.22 30.93 -21.09
CA ILE A 350 31.42 31.47 -20.42
C ILE A 350 31.11 32.42 -19.25
N SER A 351 29.85 32.58 -18.86
CA SER A 351 29.40 33.55 -17.86
C SER A 351 27.98 33.24 -17.38
N PHE A 352 27.51 34.01 -16.39
CA PHE A 352 26.13 33.97 -15.93
C PHE A 352 25.41 35.24 -16.37
N GLU A 353 24.27 35.10 -17.03
CA GLU A 353 23.43 36.21 -17.50
C GLU A 353 22.21 36.34 -16.58
N GLN A 354 21.96 37.52 -16.02
CA GLN A 354 20.81 37.72 -15.12
C GLN A 354 19.50 37.79 -15.93
N LEU A 355 18.47 37.07 -15.47
CA LEU A 355 17.14 37.07 -16.07
C LEU A 355 16.17 37.90 -15.23
N ASP A 356 15.82 39.09 -15.70
CA ASP A 356 14.98 40.03 -14.95
C ASP A 356 13.49 39.63 -14.91
N SER A 357 12.99 38.87 -15.89
CA SER A 357 11.57 38.49 -16.01
C SER A 357 11.27 37.04 -15.65
N PHE A 358 12.28 36.25 -15.28
CA PHE A 358 12.12 34.82 -15.00
C PHE A 358 11.29 34.56 -13.73
N LEU A 359 11.32 35.49 -12.77
CA LEU A 359 10.64 35.41 -11.48
C LEU A 359 9.49 36.44 -11.37
N ASN A 360 8.86 36.81 -12.49
CA ASN A 360 7.68 37.66 -12.45
C ASN A 360 6.49 36.88 -11.86
N LEU A 361 6.40 36.85 -10.54
CA LEU A 361 5.28 36.30 -9.81
C LEU A 361 4.14 37.33 -9.84
N GLU A 362 3.02 36.98 -10.48
CA GLU A 362 1.81 37.80 -10.48
C GLU A 362 1.00 37.42 -9.24
N GLU A 363 0.85 38.36 -8.31
CA GLU A 363 0.04 38.19 -7.10
C GLU A 363 -1.44 38.11 -7.46
N GLN A 364 -2.10 37.04 -7.03
CA GLN A 364 -3.53 36.85 -7.21
C GLN A 364 -4.28 37.45 -6.01
N VAL A 365 -5.33 38.23 -6.29
CA VAL A 365 -6.21 38.77 -5.23
C VAL A 365 -7.03 37.63 -4.66
N LEU A 366 -6.84 37.34 -3.37
CA LEU A 366 -7.59 36.30 -2.67
C LEU A 366 -9.06 36.72 -2.52
N SER A 367 -9.98 35.79 -2.78
CA SER A 367 -11.42 35.99 -2.61
C SER A 367 -11.93 35.53 -1.24
N GLU A 368 -11.16 34.71 -0.51
CA GLU A 368 -11.56 34.12 0.76
C GLU A 368 -10.38 33.82 1.69
N LEU A 369 -10.59 33.91 2.99
CA LEU A 369 -9.61 33.62 4.04
C LEU A 369 -10.29 32.87 5.20
N ALA A 370 -9.52 32.01 5.88
CA ALA A 370 -9.92 31.41 7.15
C ALA A 370 -8.78 31.54 8.18
N TYR A 371 -9.11 31.73 9.45
CA TYR A 371 -8.16 31.82 10.56
C TYR A 371 -8.60 30.91 11.72
N GLU A 372 -7.65 30.26 12.36
CA GLU A 372 -7.75 29.57 13.63
C GLU A 372 -7.07 30.44 14.70
N VAL A 373 -7.79 30.73 15.79
CA VAL A 373 -7.31 31.56 16.89
C VAL A 373 -7.51 30.81 18.20
N GLY A 374 -6.48 30.10 18.64
CA GLY A 374 -6.59 29.14 19.74
C GLY A 374 -7.39 27.91 19.31
N GLU A 375 -8.52 27.65 19.97
CA GLU A 375 -9.45 26.55 19.63
C GLU A 375 -10.72 27.11 18.95
N ARG A 376 -10.60 28.17 18.15
CA ARG A 376 -11.75 28.84 17.51
C ARG A 376 -11.43 29.20 16.08
N TYR A 377 -12.44 29.33 15.24
CA TYR A 377 -12.25 29.55 13.81
C TYR A 377 -12.96 30.81 13.33
N PHE A 378 -12.44 31.43 12.29
CA PHE A 378 -12.97 32.60 11.62
C PHE A 378 -12.86 32.39 10.12
N ALA A 379 -13.89 32.78 9.37
CA ALA A 379 -13.93 32.70 7.92
C ALA A 379 -14.41 34.03 7.35
N ILE A 380 -13.87 34.44 6.20
CA ILE A 380 -14.28 35.66 5.49
C ILE A 380 -14.19 35.43 3.98
N GLN A 381 -15.20 35.89 3.25
CA GLN A 381 -15.29 35.78 1.80
C GLN A 381 -15.72 37.10 1.18
N ARG A 382 -15.19 37.43 0.01
CA ARG A 382 -15.55 38.62 -0.75
C ARG A 382 -16.91 38.47 -1.41
N THR A 383 -17.75 39.48 -1.29
CA THR A 383 -19.08 39.57 -1.93
C THR A 383 -19.19 40.83 -2.80
N GLU A 384 -20.32 41.01 -3.49
CA GLU A 384 -20.58 42.20 -4.33
C GLU A 384 -20.67 43.50 -3.51
N GLU A 385 -21.03 43.41 -2.23
CA GLU A 385 -21.29 44.56 -1.35
C GLU A 385 -20.28 44.65 -0.16
N GLY A 386 -19.17 43.91 -0.19
CA GLY A 386 -18.16 43.92 0.86
C GLY A 386 -17.56 42.54 1.14
N TYR A 387 -17.53 42.15 2.41
CA TYR A 387 -17.02 40.86 2.87
C TYR A 387 -18.03 40.18 3.79
N ASP A 388 -18.41 38.93 3.50
CA ASP A 388 -19.20 38.09 4.41
C ASP A 388 -18.25 37.37 5.36
N TYR A 389 -18.48 37.45 6.67
CA TYR A 389 -17.62 36.84 7.69
C TYR A 389 -18.41 35.99 8.67
N SER A 390 -17.73 35.00 9.26
CA SER A 390 -18.30 34.08 10.25
C SER A 390 -17.25 33.69 11.29
N PHE A 391 -17.66 33.65 12.55
CA PHE A 391 -16.90 33.20 13.71
C PHE A 391 -17.47 31.87 14.23
N TYR A 392 -16.62 30.88 14.46
CA TYR A 392 -16.98 29.55 14.93
C TYR A 392 -16.26 29.19 16.24
N ASP A 393 -16.91 28.39 17.08
CA ASP A 393 -16.33 27.85 18.32
C ASP A 393 -15.42 26.63 18.08
N GLU A 394 -14.95 26.00 19.16
CA GLU A 394 -14.10 24.78 19.15
C GLU A 394 -14.78 23.56 18.50
N ASP A 395 -16.11 23.56 18.48
CA ASP A 395 -16.93 22.52 17.87
C ASP A 395 -17.42 22.94 16.47
N PHE A 396 -16.83 23.95 15.82
CA PHE A 396 -17.26 24.48 14.51
C PHE A 396 -18.69 25.05 14.48
N ARG A 397 -19.28 25.42 15.62
CA ARG A 397 -20.61 26.05 15.65
C ARG A 397 -20.51 27.54 15.44
N LEU A 398 -21.39 28.07 14.58
CA LEU A 398 -21.48 29.51 14.32
C LEU A 398 -21.80 30.28 15.61
N MET A 399 -20.86 31.13 16.03
CA MET A 399 -21.03 32.05 17.16
C MET A 399 -21.58 33.39 16.70
N ASP A 400 -21.03 33.93 15.62
CA ASP A 400 -21.42 35.20 15.04
C ASP A 400 -21.09 35.23 13.55
N GLY A 401 -21.80 36.06 12.78
CA GLY A 401 -21.56 36.20 11.34
C GLY A 401 -22.34 37.37 10.76
N GLY A 402 -21.83 37.95 9.67
CA GLY A 402 -22.44 39.11 9.05
C GLY A 402 -21.63 39.67 7.89
N VAL A 403 -22.10 40.81 7.38
CA VAL A 403 -21.47 41.47 6.22
C VAL A 403 -20.72 42.73 6.67
N TYR A 404 -19.45 42.80 6.31
CA TYR A 404 -18.60 43.97 6.45
C TYR A 404 -18.62 44.78 5.14
N GLU A 405 -19.31 45.92 5.15
CA GLU A 405 -19.71 46.68 3.95
C GLU A 405 -18.58 47.47 3.25
N ASN A 406 -17.37 47.55 3.84
CA ASN A 406 -16.30 48.38 3.29
C ASN A 406 -15.39 47.57 2.36
N ASP A 407 -15.68 47.66 1.06
CA ASP A 407 -14.98 46.99 -0.06
C ASP A 407 -13.69 47.72 -0.55
N GLN A 408 -13.32 48.83 0.10
CA GLN A 408 -12.18 49.66 -0.31
C GLN A 408 -10.85 49.22 0.34
N ILE A 409 -10.93 48.38 1.35
CA ILE A 409 -9.77 47.79 2.04
C ILE A 409 -9.56 46.37 1.53
N SER A 410 -8.39 45.78 1.75
CA SER A 410 -8.17 44.38 1.37
C SER A 410 -8.96 43.44 2.27
N ILE A 411 -9.19 42.20 1.82
CA ILE A 411 -9.88 41.19 2.63
C ILE A 411 -9.11 40.87 3.91
N GLU A 412 -7.78 40.99 3.89
CA GLU A 412 -6.91 40.86 5.07
C GLU A 412 -7.10 42.02 6.06
N GLU A 413 -7.16 43.26 5.55
CA GLU A 413 -7.44 44.44 6.37
C GLU A 413 -8.84 44.35 7.02
N ALA A 414 -9.83 43.86 6.26
CA ALA A 414 -11.18 43.61 6.79
C ALA A 414 -11.20 42.53 7.86
N ALA A 415 -10.48 41.42 7.65
CA ALA A 415 -10.34 40.36 8.64
C ALA A 415 -9.65 40.85 9.92
N GLU A 416 -8.62 41.69 9.80
CA GLU A 416 -7.89 42.23 10.94
C GLU A 416 -8.79 43.13 11.79
N GLU A 417 -9.56 44.03 11.18
CA GLU A 417 -10.53 44.87 11.90
C GLU A 417 -11.59 44.02 12.61
N LEU A 418 -12.17 43.02 11.94
CA LEU A 418 -13.19 42.14 12.50
C LEU A 418 -12.67 41.33 13.70
N LEU A 419 -11.46 40.77 13.58
CA LEU A 419 -10.83 40.00 14.66
C LEU A 419 -10.45 40.89 15.86
N GLU A 420 -10.03 42.14 15.62
CA GLU A 420 -9.76 43.11 16.69
C GLU A 420 -11.03 43.54 17.42
N ASP A 421 -12.11 43.81 16.68
CA ASP A 421 -13.41 44.23 17.23
C ASP A 421 -14.04 43.14 18.13
N GLU A 422 -13.91 41.87 17.74
CA GLU A 422 -14.37 40.72 18.52
C GLU A 422 -13.42 40.37 19.68
N GLY A 423 -12.27 41.05 19.77
CA GLY A 423 -11.28 40.89 20.85
C GLY A 423 -10.39 39.64 20.69
N TRP A 424 -10.28 39.08 19.48
CA TRP A 424 -9.45 37.92 19.14
C TRP A 424 -8.02 38.36 18.81
N THR A 425 -7.31 38.79 19.86
CA THR A 425 -5.92 39.27 19.78
C THR A 425 -4.88 38.16 20.03
N GLY A 426 -5.30 36.89 19.95
CA GLY A 426 -4.42 35.73 20.13
C GLY A 426 -3.52 35.46 18.93
N GLU A 427 -2.69 34.43 19.02
CA GLU A 427 -1.93 33.91 17.88
C GLU A 427 -2.91 33.37 16.83
N ARG A 428 -2.73 33.79 15.57
CA ARG A 428 -3.66 33.50 14.47
C ARG A 428 -2.95 32.58 13.48
N ILE A 429 -3.46 31.37 13.35
CA ILE A 429 -3.00 30.39 12.37
C ILE A 429 -3.95 30.49 11.18
N ARG A 430 -3.44 30.73 9.98
CA ARG A 430 -4.31 30.76 8.79
C ARG A 430 -4.74 29.34 8.42
N GLY A 431 -6.04 29.11 8.37
CA GLY A 431 -6.65 27.83 7.96
C GLY A 431 -6.92 27.78 6.46
N ASP A 432 -7.14 26.56 5.97
CA ASP A 432 -7.72 26.33 4.64
C ASP A 432 -9.24 26.59 4.72
N TYR A 433 -9.73 27.52 3.90
CA TYR A 433 -11.13 27.92 3.90
C TYR A 433 -12.04 26.74 3.55
N ASP A 434 -11.70 25.98 2.51
CA ASP A 434 -12.52 24.84 2.06
C ASP A 434 -12.56 23.74 3.11
N GLN A 435 -11.42 23.43 3.74
CA GLN A 435 -11.37 22.43 4.81
C GLN A 435 -12.13 22.87 6.06
N LEU A 436 -12.10 24.17 6.40
CA LEU A 436 -12.89 24.70 7.50
C LEU A 436 -14.39 24.59 7.18
N MET A 437 -14.80 24.95 5.96
CA MET A 437 -16.19 24.85 5.52
C MET A 437 -16.68 23.40 5.47
N GLU A 438 -15.86 22.45 5.03
CA GLU A 438 -16.18 21.00 5.07
C GLU A 438 -16.47 20.54 6.51
N LYS A 439 -15.63 20.92 7.47
CA LYS A 439 -15.85 20.58 8.89
C LYS A 439 -17.09 21.25 9.48
N VAL A 440 -17.40 22.48 9.07
CA VAL A 440 -18.62 23.19 9.46
C VAL A 440 -19.85 22.46 8.91
N GLU A 441 -19.84 22.04 7.64
CA GLU A 441 -20.93 21.26 7.03
C GLU A 441 -21.14 19.91 7.74
N GLU A 442 -20.07 19.16 8.03
CA GLU A 442 -20.14 17.91 8.79
C GLU A 442 -20.77 18.12 10.18
N MET A 443 -20.35 19.18 10.88
CA MET A 443 -20.91 19.50 12.19
C MET A 443 -22.38 19.92 12.09
N ASP A 444 -22.76 20.72 11.09
CA ASP A 444 -24.14 21.12 10.87
C ASP A 444 -25.03 19.91 10.60
N GLU A 445 -24.57 18.89 9.85
CA GLU A 445 -25.30 17.63 9.70
C GLU A 445 -25.48 16.89 11.03
N VAL A 446 -24.43 16.84 11.87
CA VAL A 446 -24.48 16.22 13.20
C VAL A 446 -25.45 16.96 14.11
N VAL A 447 -25.39 18.29 14.16
CA VAL A 447 -26.30 19.15 14.93
C VAL A 447 -27.73 18.98 14.42
N MET A 448 -27.96 18.90 13.11
CA MET A 448 -29.28 18.68 12.52
C MET A 448 -29.83 17.28 12.84
N ALA A 449 -28.99 16.25 12.85
CA ALA A 449 -29.36 14.91 13.29
C ALA A 449 -29.66 14.85 14.80
N GLU A 450 -28.93 15.61 15.63
CA GLU A 450 -29.15 15.75 17.07
C GLU A 450 -30.45 16.53 17.38
N ILE A 451 -30.75 17.58 16.59
CA ILE A 451 -32.02 18.33 16.63
C ILE A 451 -33.19 17.43 16.19
N GLN A 452 -33.03 16.62 15.14
CA GLN A 452 -34.06 15.66 14.71
C GLN A 452 -34.31 14.56 15.75
N LYS A 453 -33.27 14.11 16.47
CA LYS A 453 -33.41 13.15 17.58
C LYS A 453 -34.01 13.78 18.84
N SER A 454 -33.76 15.06 19.10
CA SER A 454 -34.25 15.77 20.30
C SER A 454 -35.63 16.41 20.12
N GLN A 455 -36.10 16.65 18.90
CA GLN A 455 -37.46 17.11 18.61
C GLN A 455 -38.50 15.98 18.61
N GLY A 456 -38.62 15.31 19.76
CA GLY A 456 -39.88 14.73 20.22
C GLY A 456 -40.68 15.79 20.98
N GLU A 457 -41.77 16.28 20.38
CA GLU A 457 -42.77 17.21 20.95
C GLU A 457 -42.31 18.67 21.22
N TYR A 458 -42.30 19.52 20.19
CA TYR A 458 -42.45 20.98 20.37
C TYR A 458 -43.57 21.53 19.47
N LYS A 459 -44.59 22.15 20.08
CA LYS A 459 -45.68 22.86 19.37
C LYS A 459 -45.45 24.37 19.50
N PRO A 460 -45.26 25.12 18.41
CA PRO A 460 -45.11 26.57 18.49
C PRO A 460 -46.41 27.25 18.97
N LEU A 461 -46.28 28.18 19.93
CA LEU A 461 -47.39 28.94 20.54
C LEU A 461 -48.13 29.89 19.58
N ALA A 462 -47.68 30.05 18.32
CA ALA A 462 -48.33 30.94 17.35
C ALA A 462 -49.72 30.45 16.87
N LYS A 463 -50.05 29.17 17.10
CA LYS A 463 -51.28 28.54 16.59
C LYS A 463 -52.51 28.70 17.50
N VAL A 464 -52.40 29.44 18.61
CA VAL A 464 -53.53 29.67 19.53
C VAL A 464 -54.26 30.97 19.22
N GLU A 465 -53.60 31.98 18.63
CA GLU A 465 -54.26 33.25 18.26
C GLU A 465 -54.92 33.20 16.87
N GLU A 466 -54.38 32.43 15.91
CA GLU A 466 -55.03 32.26 14.58
C GLU A 466 -56.35 31.46 14.63
N LEU A 467 -56.53 30.62 15.67
CA LEU A 467 -57.75 29.83 15.85
C LEU A 467 -58.96 30.67 16.30
N GLU A 468 -58.75 31.90 16.78
CA GLU A 468 -59.83 32.81 17.15
C GLU A 468 -60.26 33.77 16.01
N GLU A 469 -59.43 34.01 14.99
CA GLU A 469 -59.76 34.93 13.87
C GLU A 469 -60.34 34.25 12.62
N ALA A 470 -60.28 32.92 12.50
CA ALA A 470 -60.81 32.18 11.34
C ALA A 470 -62.35 32.02 11.31
N ASN A 471 -63.10 32.55 12.28
CA ASN A 471 -64.52 32.24 12.47
C ASN A 471 -65.52 33.16 11.73
N TYR A 472 -65.11 33.85 10.66
CA TYR A 472 -66.00 34.78 9.92
C TYR A 472 -66.10 34.61 8.40
N ASN A 473 -65.53 33.58 7.78
CA ASN A 473 -65.53 33.42 6.31
C ASN A 473 -66.19 32.12 5.77
N MET A 474 -67.22 31.59 6.45
CA MET A 474 -67.96 30.40 6.01
C MET A 474 -69.42 30.72 5.67
N ILE A 475 -69.79 30.65 4.38
CA ILE A 475 -71.19 30.48 3.94
C ILE A 475 -71.22 29.26 3.00
N ASP A 476 -72.13 28.31 3.28
CA ASP A 476 -72.34 27.06 2.54
C ASP A 476 -71.12 26.13 2.38
N ASN A 477 -70.22 26.08 3.38
CA ASN A 477 -69.08 25.15 3.42
C ASN A 477 -68.11 25.23 2.21
N VAL A 478 -68.08 26.35 1.48
CA VAL A 478 -67.11 26.59 0.40
C VAL A 478 -66.38 27.91 0.65
N LEU A 479 -65.07 27.83 0.87
CA LEU A 479 -64.16 28.97 0.87
C LEU A 479 -64.06 29.49 -0.57
N ASN A 480 -64.54 30.71 -0.84
CA ASN A 480 -64.45 31.33 -2.16
C ASN A 480 -63.36 32.43 -2.11
N ASN A 481 -62.28 32.24 -2.88
CA ASN A 481 -61.10 33.11 -3.11
C ASN A 481 -59.79 32.74 -2.39
N MET A 482 -59.27 31.51 -2.57
CA MET A 482 -57.81 31.37 -2.70
C MET A 482 -57.43 31.44 -4.19
N PRO A 483 -56.38 32.18 -4.58
CA PRO A 483 -55.80 31.99 -5.91
C PRO A 483 -55.41 30.51 -6.05
N PRO A 484 -55.54 29.90 -7.25
CA PRO A 484 -55.15 28.50 -7.42
C PRO A 484 -53.68 28.34 -7.00
N LYS A 485 -53.41 27.33 -6.17
CA LYS A 485 -52.04 26.89 -5.89
C LYS A 485 -51.34 26.66 -7.22
N LYS A 486 -50.23 27.35 -7.49
CA LYS A 486 -49.43 27.08 -8.68
C LYS A 486 -48.56 25.87 -8.35
N GLU A 487 -48.72 24.81 -9.11
CA GLU A 487 -47.90 23.61 -8.95
C GLU A 487 -46.45 23.89 -9.41
N PRO A 488 -45.44 23.23 -8.80
CA PRO A 488 -44.06 23.32 -9.26
C PRO A 488 -43.93 22.85 -10.71
N TYR A 489 -43.05 23.48 -11.48
CA TYR A 489 -42.80 23.17 -12.89
C TYR A 489 -41.32 23.35 -13.25
N LEU A 490 -40.91 22.89 -14.44
CA LEU A 490 -39.55 23.10 -14.95
C LEU A 490 -39.53 24.11 -16.08
N GLU A 491 -38.50 24.94 -16.08
CA GLU A 491 -38.01 25.62 -17.27
C GLU A 491 -36.72 24.93 -17.75
N TYR A 492 -36.39 25.08 -19.02
CA TYR A 492 -35.16 24.59 -19.62
C TYR A 492 -34.36 25.80 -20.09
N PHE A 493 -33.04 25.71 -20.04
CA PHE A 493 -32.15 26.76 -20.53
C PHE A 493 -31.08 26.23 -21.47
N ALA A 494 -30.59 27.09 -22.35
CA ALA A 494 -29.37 26.88 -23.13
C ALA A 494 -28.52 28.15 -23.05
N THR A 495 -27.23 27.97 -22.80
CA THR A 495 -26.25 29.05 -22.68
C THR A 495 -25.09 28.85 -23.65
N GLU A 496 -24.59 29.96 -24.19
CA GLU A 496 -23.38 29.99 -25.02
C GLU A 496 -22.09 29.90 -24.18
N CYS A 497 -22.17 30.20 -22.87
CA CYS A 497 -21.08 30.06 -21.91
C CYS A 497 -21.63 29.49 -20.58
N ASP A 498 -21.23 28.27 -20.23
CA ASP A 498 -21.65 27.54 -19.02
C ASP A 498 -21.06 28.13 -17.75
N GLU A 499 -19.87 28.72 -17.84
CA GLU A 499 -19.15 29.28 -16.69
C GLU A 499 -19.74 30.63 -16.24
N PHE A 500 -20.11 31.48 -17.20
CA PHE A 500 -20.71 32.79 -16.95
C PHE A 500 -21.82 33.06 -17.94
N HIS A 501 -23.07 32.79 -17.54
CA HIS A 501 -24.26 32.98 -18.38
C HIS A 501 -24.37 34.41 -18.95
N ASP A 502 -23.86 35.42 -18.23
CA ASP A 502 -23.86 36.84 -18.65
C ASP A 502 -22.85 37.18 -19.76
N MET A 503 -21.84 36.33 -19.99
CA MET A 503 -20.82 36.55 -21.01
C MET A 503 -21.22 36.01 -22.39
N GLY A 504 -22.38 35.33 -22.49
CA GLY A 504 -22.88 34.70 -23.71
C GLY A 504 -24.38 34.91 -23.92
N ALA A 505 -24.93 34.32 -24.98
CA ALA A 505 -26.36 34.27 -25.16
C ALA A 505 -26.99 33.22 -24.23
N TYR A 506 -28.01 33.62 -23.46
CA TYR A 506 -28.75 32.76 -22.54
C TYR A 506 -30.23 32.77 -22.93
N GLU A 507 -30.80 31.60 -23.22
CA GLU A 507 -32.21 31.43 -23.56
C GLU A 507 -32.88 30.45 -22.61
N LYS A 508 -34.10 30.78 -22.16
CA LYS A 508 -34.94 29.92 -21.30
C LYS A 508 -36.35 29.75 -21.85
N SER A 509 -36.92 28.56 -21.69
CA SER A 509 -38.28 28.22 -22.14
C SER A 509 -38.81 27.01 -21.39
N THR A 510 -40.12 26.88 -21.25
CA THR A 510 -40.75 25.65 -20.74
C THR A 510 -40.81 24.53 -21.79
N ASP A 511 -40.45 24.80 -23.06
CA ASP A 511 -40.39 23.82 -24.14
C ASP A 511 -38.96 23.33 -24.38
N VAL A 512 -38.70 22.08 -23.99
CA VAL A 512 -37.40 21.41 -24.13
C VAL A 512 -36.91 21.36 -25.58
N ASN A 513 -37.80 21.18 -26.56
CA ASN A 513 -37.40 21.05 -27.96
C ASN A 513 -36.91 22.38 -28.54
N GLN A 514 -37.48 23.49 -28.06
CA GLN A 514 -37.04 24.82 -28.44
C GLN A 514 -35.62 25.06 -27.93
N ILE A 515 -35.34 24.69 -26.68
CA ILE A 515 -34.03 24.87 -26.05
C ILE A 515 -32.99 23.93 -26.66
N ALA A 516 -33.34 22.67 -26.95
CA ALA A 516 -32.47 21.73 -27.65
C ALA A 516 -31.99 22.29 -29.01
N ALA A 517 -32.90 22.88 -29.80
CA ALA A 517 -32.54 23.50 -31.07
C ALA A 517 -31.64 24.75 -30.92
N VAL A 518 -31.80 25.50 -29.84
CA VAL A 518 -30.93 26.64 -29.51
C VAL A 518 -29.55 26.16 -29.10
N TYR A 519 -29.50 25.10 -28.28
CA TYR A 519 -28.27 24.48 -27.83
C TYR A 519 -27.42 23.94 -29.00
N GLU A 520 -28.03 23.20 -29.94
CA GLU A 520 -27.33 22.73 -31.15
C GLU A 520 -26.73 23.88 -31.95
N LYS A 521 -27.46 25.00 -32.07
CA LYS A 521 -26.99 26.20 -32.76
C LYS A 521 -25.80 26.87 -32.05
N TYR A 522 -25.79 26.91 -30.72
CA TYR A 522 -24.63 27.40 -29.97
C TYR A 522 -23.43 26.49 -30.15
N ARG A 523 -23.63 25.17 -30.12
CA ARG A 523 -22.57 24.16 -30.33
C ARG A 523 -21.95 24.25 -31.72
N GLU A 524 -22.77 24.49 -32.74
CA GLU A 524 -22.31 24.63 -34.14
C GLU A 524 -21.60 25.95 -34.45
N ASN A 525 -21.56 26.91 -33.51
CA ASN A 525 -20.94 28.22 -33.74
C ASN A 525 -19.41 28.16 -33.51
N PRO A 526 -18.57 28.14 -34.57
CA PRO A 526 -17.12 27.98 -34.41
C PRO A 526 -16.43 29.18 -33.75
N LYS A 527 -17.13 30.32 -33.63
CA LYS A 527 -16.57 31.52 -32.98
C LYS A 527 -16.71 31.49 -31.47
N THR A 528 -17.63 30.70 -30.92
CA THR A 528 -17.92 30.63 -29.48
C THR A 528 -17.77 29.22 -28.92
N ALA A 529 -17.33 28.27 -29.75
CA ALA A 529 -17.00 26.91 -29.33
C ALA A 529 -15.99 26.82 -28.17
N TYR A 530 -15.16 27.84 -27.94
CA TYR A 530 -14.21 27.87 -26.80
C TYR A 530 -14.84 28.28 -25.47
N LEU A 531 -16.06 28.85 -25.46
CA LEU A 531 -16.73 29.36 -24.26
C LEU A 531 -17.44 28.25 -23.46
N GLY A 532 -17.56 27.04 -24.03
CA GLY A 532 -18.27 25.91 -23.42
C GLY A 532 -19.77 26.17 -23.30
N CYS A 533 -20.57 25.70 -24.25
CA CYS A 533 -22.03 25.82 -24.18
C CYS A 533 -22.66 24.65 -23.40
N SER A 534 -23.73 24.92 -22.66
CA SER A 534 -24.52 23.90 -21.94
C SER A 534 -26.03 24.09 -22.11
N MET A 535 -26.78 23.04 -21.81
CA MET A 535 -28.23 23.07 -21.71
C MET A 535 -28.65 22.38 -20.41
N GLY A 536 -29.74 22.83 -19.79
CA GLY A 536 -30.12 22.37 -18.46
C GLY A 536 -31.58 22.58 -18.08
N ILE A 537 -31.87 22.32 -16.81
CA ILE A 537 -33.18 22.52 -16.19
C ILE A 537 -33.11 23.62 -15.13
N ILE A 538 -34.21 24.32 -14.96
CA ILE A 538 -34.45 25.27 -13.86
C ILE A 538 -35.68 24.77 -13.10
N TYR A 539 -35.52 24.47 -11.83
CA TYR A 539 -36.65 24.11 -10.97
C TYR A 539 -37.40 25.37 -10.54
N ARG A 540 -38.73 25.38 -10.73
CA ARG A 540 -39.60 26.48 -10.35
C ARG A 540 -40.67 26.04 -9.36
N ASP A 541 -40.63 26.58 -8.15
CA ASP A 541 -41.63 26.33 -7.11
C ASP A 541 -42.21 27.64 -6.56
N PRO A 542 -43.39 28.06 -7.04
CA PRO A 542 -43.98 29.32 -6.62
C PRO A 542 -44.43 29.40 -5.16
N GLU A 543 -44.47 28.28 -4.43
CA GLU A 543 -44.79 28.22 -2.99
C GLU A 543 -43.54 28.09 -2.09
N ASP A 544 -42.36 27.84 -2.68
CA ASP A 544 -41.11 27.62 -1.96
C ASP A 544 -40.01 28.59 -2.41
N SER A 545 -39.77 29.63 -1.61
CA SER A 545 -38.76 30.64 -1.96
C SER A 545 -37.32 30.18 -1.80
N TYR A 546 -37.07 29.02 -1.19
CA TYR A 546 -35.71 28.56 -0.90
C TYR A 546 -35.16 27.69 -2.02
N TYR A 547 -36.02 26.87 -2.64
CA TYR A 547 -35.63 25.97 -3.72
C TYR A 547 -36.05 26.45 -5.12
N ASP A 548 -36.83 27.54 -5.24
CA ASP A 548 -37.14 28.18 -6.54
C ASP A 548 -35.87 28.70 -7.23
N GLU A 549 -35.84 28.62 -8.56
CA GLU A 549 -34.75 29.09 -9.43
C GLU A 549 -33.46 28.25 -9.47
N ALA A 550 -33.42 27.07 -8.85
CA ALA A 550 -32.23 26.20 -8.94
C ALA A 550 -31.96 25.74 -10.39
N GLU A 551 -30.79 26.09 -10.93
CA GLU A 551 -30.35 25.76 -12.29
C GLU A 551 -29.34 24.61 -12.30
N PHE A 552 -29.57 23.62 -13.16
CA PHE A 552 -28.69 22.46 -13.32
C PHE A 552 -28.31 22.27 -14.79
N ALA A 553 -27.03 22.38 -15.12
CA ALA A 553 -26.51 22.11 -16.46
C ALA A 553 -26.42 20.59 -16.72
N ILE A 554 -27.43 20.05 -17.40
CA ILE A 554 -27.57 18.61 -17.65
C ILE A 554 -26.85 18.15 -18.92
N VAL A 555 -26.69 19.00 -19.93
CA VAL A 555 -26.12 18.65 -21.23
C VAL A 555 -24.84 19.44 -21.47
N LYS A 556 -23.73 18.73 -21.67
CA LYS A 556 -22.44 19.32 -22.07
C LYS A 556 -21.85 18.52 -23.23
N GLY A 557 -21.43 19.22 -24.28
CA GLY A 557 -20.94 18.58 -25.51
C GLY A 557 -21.99 17.71 -26.19
N ASN A 558 -21.71 16.41 -26.36
CA ASN A 558 -22.63 15.43 -26.93
C ASN A 558 -23.18 14.48 -25.84
N THR A 559 -23.21 14.91 -24.58
CA THR A 559 -23.56 14.05 -23.45
C THR A 559 -24.61 14.70 -22.56
N VAL A 560 -25.62 13.92 -22.21
CA VAL A 560 -26.69 14.21 -21.24
C VAL A 560 -26.32 13.51 -19.93
N PHE A 561 -26.00 14.29 -18.91
CA PHE A 561 -25.54 13.86 -17.59
C PHE A 561 -26.70 13.83 -16.58
N GLY A 562 -27.40 12.70 -16.53
CA GLY A 562 -28.38 12.44 -15.47
C GLY A 562 -27.74 12.11 -14.13
N ASP A 563 -26.52 11.59 -14.13
CA ASP A 563 -25.71 11.25 -12.95
C ASP A 563 -25.36 12.46 -12.08
N LEU A 564 -25.37 13.69 -12.61
CA LEU A 564 -25.21 14.90 -11.81
C LEU A 564 -26.25 15.05 -10.69
N MET A 565 -27.41 14.39 -10.82
CA MET A 565 -28.44 14.39 -9.78
C MET A 565 -28.18 13.40 -8.65
N ASP A 566 -27.16 12.54 -8.77
CA ASP A 566 -26.81 11.55 -7.74
C ASP A 566 -26.27 12.21 -6.47
N ASP A 567 -25.53 13.31 -6.64
CA ASP A 567 -24.95 14.09 -5.54
C ASP A 567 -25.96 15.11 -4.97
N VAL A 568 -27.03 15.41 -5.72
CA VAL A 568 -28.07 16.38 -5.33
C VAL A 568 -29.38 15.66 -4.96
N ARG A 569 -29.32 14.84 -3.90
CA ARG A 569 -30.39 13.89 -3.51
C ARG A 569 -31.80 14.48 -3.48
N PHE A 570 -31.97 15.69 -2.94
CA PHE A 570 -33.28 16.33 -2.84
C PHE A 570 -33.95 16.50 -4.22
N TYR A 571 -33.26 17.11 -5.18
CA TYR A 571 -33.79 17.32 -6.53
C TYR A 571 -33.82 16.02 -7.33
N GLY A 572 -32.84 15.15 -7.15
CA GLY A 572 -32.79 13.83 -7.77
C GLY A 572 -33.95 12.90 -7.38
N GLU A 573 -34.59 13.11 -6.24
CA GLU A 573 -35.80 12.36 -5.82
C GLU A 573 -37.11 12.93 -6.39
N LEU A 574 -37.10 14.17 -6.88
CA LEU A 574 -38.30 14.81 -7.44
C LEU A 574 -38.67 14.17 -8.78
N ALA A 575 -39.89 13.60 -8.85
CA ALA A 575 -40.42 12.99 -10.08
C ALA A 575 -40.42 13.98 -11.27
N LEU A 576 -40.63 15.26 -10.98
CA LEU A 576 -40.62 16.32 -11.99
C LEU A 576 -39.24 16.51 -12.63
N VAL A 577 -38.17 16.51 -11.84
CA VAL A 577 -36.77 16.63 -12.30
C VAL A 577 -36.37 15.43 -13.14
N ARG A 578 -36.74 14.22 -12.68
CA ARG A 578 -36.53 12.96 -13.42
C ARG A 578 -37.21 12.97 -14.79
N GLU A 579 -38.49 13.33 -14.83
CA GLU A 579 -39.24 13.49 -16.07
C GLU A 579 -38.62 14.60 -16.96
N GLY A 580 -38.07 15.64 -16.34
CA GLY A 580 -37.35 16.71 -17.01
C GLY A 580 -36.11 16.23 -17.77
N ILE A 581 -35.27 15.43 -17.12
CA ILE A 581 -34.04 14.86 -17.70
C ILE A 581 -34.38 13.83 -18.78
N GLU A 582 -35.40 12.99 -18.57
CA GLU A 582 -35.91 12.07 -19.60
C GLU A 582 -36.37 12.83 -20.85
N LYS A 583 -37.09 13.94 -20.70
CA LYS A 583 -37.50 14.80 -21.82
C LYS A 583 -36.33 15.42 -22.57
N ILE A 584 -35.24 15.77 -21.88
CA ILE A 584 -34.00 16.25 -22.52
C ILE A 584 -33.38 15.13 -23.35
N HIS A 585 -33.29 13.93 -22.79
CA HIS A 585 -32.77 12.77 -23.51
C HIS A 585 -33.62 12.42 -24.74
N GLU A 586 -34.96 12.46 -24.64
CA GLU A 586 -35.86 12.25 -25.79
C GLU A 586 -35.72 13.33 -26.87
N ALA A 587 -35.44 14.58 -26.49
CA ALA A 587 -35.24 15.69 -27.41
C ALA A 587 -33.87 15.63 -28.13
N LEU A 588 -32.88 14.95 -27.53
CA LEU A 588 -31.52 14.79 -28.04
C LEU A 588 -31.15 13.29 -28.16
N PRO A 589 -31.80 12.53 -29.06
CA PRO A 589 -31.67 11.07 -29.14
C PRO A 589 -30.27 10.61 -29.60
N ASP A 590 -29.55 11.45 -30.35
CA ASP A 590 -28.21 11.15 -30.86
C ASP A 590 -27.10 11.46 -29.83
N TYR A 591 -27.46 11.90 -28.62
CA TYR A 591 -26.51 12.27 -27.57
C TYR A 591 -26.33 11.11 -26.59
N LYS A 592 -25.09 10.94 -26.10
CA LYS A 592 -24.78 9.94 -25.09
C LYS A 592 -25.54 10.28 -23.80
N TYR A 593 -26.29 9.32 -23.27
CA TYR A 593 -27.00 9.50 -22.00
C TYR A 593 -26.34 8.73 -20.87
N VAL A 594 -25.96 9.44 -19.80
CA VAL A 594 -25.47 8.85 -18.56
C VAL A 594 -26.60 8.94 -17.52
N PRO A 595 -27.25 7.83 -17.17
CA PRO A 595 -28.42 7.86 -16.28
C PRO A 595 -28.03 7.98 -14.80
N MET A 596 -28.99 8.39 -13.97
CA MET A 596 -28.88 8.44 -12.50
C MET A 596 -28.53 7.06 -11.90
N ARG A 597 -27.93 7.08 -10.70
CA ARG A 597 -27.45 5.91 -9.93
C ARG A 597 -28.52 4.84 -9.77
N ASP A 598 -29.75 5.19 -9.42
CA ASP A 598 -30.82 4.22 -9.21
C ASP A 598 -31.23 3.52 -10.51
N VAL A 599 -31.22 4.24 -11.63
CA VAL A 599 -31.42 3.67 -12.97
C VAL A 599 -30.24 2.78 -13.37
N ARG A 600 -29.00 3.16 -13.06
CA ARG A 600 -27.78 2.34 -13.26
C ARG A 600 -27.81 1.06 -12.41
N GLU A 601 -28.20 1.17 -11.14
CA GLU A 601 -28.33 0.04 -10.20
C GLU A 601 -29.46 -0.92 -10.59
N ALA A 602 -30.55 -0.40 -11.17
CA ALA A 602 -31.61 -1.22 -11.73
C ALA A 602 -31.15 -2.02 -12.98
N MET A 603 -30.17 -1.52 -13.74
CA MET A 603 -29.54 -2.28 -14.84
C MET A 603 -28.61 -3.36 -14.31
N TYR A 604 -27.60 -2.95 -13.53
CA TYR A 604 -26.62 -3.85 -12.93
C TYR A 604 -26.38 -3.42 -11.47
N PRO A 605 -26.60 -4.31 -10.48
CA PRO A 605 -26.36 -3.99 -9.07
C PRO A 605 -24.92 -3.54 -8.79
N GLU A 606 -24.72 -2.74 -7.74
CA GLU A 606 -23.38 -2.26 -7.37
C GLU A 606 -22.42 -3.37 -6.96
N LYS A 607 -22.93 -4.35 -6.20
CA LYS A 607 -22.19 -5.55 -5.84
C LYS A 607 -22.72 -6.73 -6.65
N MET A 608 -22.00 -7.08 -7.72
CA MET A 608 -22.29 -8.25 -8.52
C MET A 608 -21.40 -9.42 -8.10
N THR A 609 -21.99 -10.61 -8.03
CA THR A 609 -21.23 -11.87 -7.92
C THR A 609 -20.47 -12.15 -9.22
N THR A 610 -19.43 -13.00 -9.17
CA THR A 610 -18.70 -13.43 -10.37
C THR A 610 -19.65 -14.02 -11.43
N GLU A 611 -20.63 -14.81 -10.98
CA GLU A 611 -21.66 -15.40 -11.83
C GLU A 611 -22.48 -14.32 -12.54
N GLN A 612 -22.98 -13.33 -11.80
CA GLN A 612 -23.76 -12.24 -12.39
C GLN A 612 -22.95 -11.38 -13.38
N LEU A 613 -21.67 -11.12 -13.08
CA LEU A 613 -20.79 -10.40 -13.99
C LEU A 613 -20.54 -11.18 -15.28
N ALA A 614 -20.31 -12.48 -15.16
CA ALA A 614 -20.10 -13.35 -16.31
C ALA A 614 -21.36 -13.48 -17.18
N GLU A 615 -22.54 -13.60 -16.57
CA GLU A 615 -23.82 -13.59 -17.30
C GLU A 615 -24.02 -12.25 -18.03
N ALA A 616 -23.78 -11.11 -17.37
CA ALA A 616 -23.96 -9.81 -18.00
C ALA A 616 -22.97 -9.57 -19.16
N LEU A 617 -21.72 -10.05 -19.04
CA LEU A 617 -20.73 -9.99 -20.11
C LEU A 617 -21.07 -10.90 -21.29
N ASP A 618 -21.64 -12.07 -21.03
CA ASP A 618 -22.10 -12.99 -22.06
C ASP A 618 -23.33 -12.43 -22.80
N GLU A 619 -24.30 -11.89 -22.06
CA GLU A 619 -25.50 -11.27 -22.61
C GLU A 619 -25.18 -10.05 -23.49
N ILE A 620 -24.27 -9.17 -23.05
CA ILE A 620 -23.91 -7.98 -23.84
C ILE A 620 -23.11 -8.35 -25.09
N ALA A 621 -22.29 -9.41 -25.02
CA ALA A 621 -21.56 -9.92 -26.19
C ALA A 621 -22.51 -10.51 -27.24
N GLU A 622 -23.52 -11.29 -26.84
CA GLU A 622 -24.54 -11.80 -27.78
C GLU A 622 -25.39 -10.65 -28.35
N ALA A 623 -25.73 -9.65 -27.54
CA ALA A 623 -26.55 -8.52 -27.96
C ALA A 623 -25.84 -7.59 -28.96
N PHE A 624 -24.54 -7.36 -28.77
CA PHE A 624 -23.75 -6.43 -29.57
C PHE A 624 -23.43 -6.97 -30.97
N ASP A 625 -22.93 -8.20 -31.07
CA ASP A 625 -22.78 -8.88 -32.36
C ASP A 625 -23.30 -10.34 -32.28
N PRO A 626 -24.60 -10.55 -32.55
CA PRO A 626 -25.20 -11.87 -32.52
C PRO A 626 -24.61 -12.86 -33.54
N TYR A 627 -23.98 -12.38 -34.62
CA TYR A 627 -23.40 -13.24 -35.65
C TYR A 627 -21.99 -13.68 -35.26
N GLU A 628 -21.15 -12.73 -34.85
CA GLU A 628 -19.81 -13.03 -34.34
C GLU A 628 -19.86 -13.88 -33.08
N TYR A 629 -20.78 -13.58 -32.15
CA TYR A 629 -21.00 -14.41 -30.97
C TYR A 629 -21.37 -15.85 -31.36
N ARG A 630 -22.29 -16.05 -32.31
CA ARG A 630 -22.71 -17.39 -32.76
C ARG A 630 -21.66 -18.13 -33.60
N ASP A 631 -20.76 -17.42 -34.25
CA ASP A 631 -19.65 -18.01 -35.00
C ASP A 631 -18.52 -18.47 -34.06
N ASN A 632 -18.36 -17.78 -32.92
CA ASN A 632 -17.34 -18.09 -31.91
C ASN A 632 -17.83 -19.06 -30.82
N VAL A 633 -19.14 -19.13 -30.56
CA VAL A 633 -19.74 -19.98 -29.52
C VAL A 633 -20.34 -21.25 -30.13
N GLU A 634 -19.73 -22.40 -29.85
CA GLU A 634 -20.22 -23.72 -30.29
C GLU A 634 -21.39 -24.23 -29.43
N ARG A 635 -22.23 -25.06 -30.06
CA ARG A 635 -23.44 -25.62 -29.42
C ARG A 635 -23.07 -26.59 -28.27
N GLY A 636 -23.13 -26.11 -27.03
CA GLY A 636 -22.80 -26.86 -25.82
C GLY A 636 -21.62 -26.29 -25.01
N GLU A 637 -21.05 -25.16 -25.43
CA GLU A 637 -20.11 -24.40 -24.63
C GLU A 637 -20.81 -23.70 -23.46
N ASN A 638 -20.13 -23.64 -22.32
CA ASN A 638 -20.58 -22.89 -21.15
C ASN A 638 -19.74 -21.61 -21.09
N THR A 639 -20.10 -20.64 -21.93
CA THR A 639 -19.41 -19.35 -22.10
C THR A 639 -19.33 -18.59 -20.78
N VAL A 640 -20.42 -18.57 -20.01
CA VAL A 640 -20.46 -18.00 -18.65
C VAL A 640 -19.40 -18.63 -17.75
N GLN A 641 -19.24 -19.95 -17.75
CA GLN A 641 -18.22 -20.62 -16.94
C GLN A 641 -16.78 -20.26 -17.36
N GLU A 642 -16.54 -20.02 -18.66
CA GLU A 642 -15.25 -19.57 -19.17
C GLU A 642 -14.95 -18.14 -18.69
N VAL A 643 -15.91 -17.23 -18.86
CA VAL A 643 -15.81 -15.84 -18.37
C VAL A 643 -15.60 -15.82 -16.85
N MET A 644 -16.31 -16.65 -16.09
CA MET A 644 -16.11 -16.77 -14.64
C MET A 644 -14.69 -17.19 -14.26
N LEU A 645 -14.10 -18.14 -14.99
CA LEU A 645 -12.73 -18.62 -14.73
C LEU A 645 -11.70 -17.53 -15.05
N ASP A 646 -11.90 -16.79 -16.14
CA ASP A 646 -11.03 -15.69 -16.54
C ASP A 646 -11.13 -14.50 -15.57
N LEU A 647 -12.34 -14.13 -15.14
CA LEU A 647 -12.56 -13.11 -14.10
C LEU A 647 -11.89 -13.49 -12.78
N ARG A 648 -12.06 -14.75 -12.32
CA ARG A 648 -11.40 -15.26 -11.11
C ARG A 648 -9.89 -15.38 -11.24
N SER A 649 -9.36 -15.42 -12.46
CA SER A 649 -7.92 -15.39 -12.74
C SER A 649 -7.34 -13.97 -12.85
N GLY A 650 -8.17 -12.93 -12.61
CA GLY A 650 -7.76 -11.53 -12.67
C GLY A 650 -7.73 -10.93 -14.08
N ASN A 651 -8.25 -11.62 -15.10
CA ASN A 651 -8.25 -11.14 -16.48
C ASN A 651 -9.43 -10.19 -16.78
N ILE A 652 -9.55 -9.10 -16.00
CA ILE A 652 -10.62 -8.10 -16.19
C ILE A 652 -10.35 -7.15 -17.35
N HIS A 653 -9.08 -6.93 -17.70
CA HIS A 653 -8.67 -5.91 -18.68
C HIS A 653 -9.11 -6.23 -20.10
N SER A 654 -9.16 -7.51 -20.50
CA SER A 654 -9.67 -7.92 -21.82
C SER A 654 -11.13 -7.54 -21.99
N TYR A 655 -11.96 -7.77 -20.97
CA TYR A 655 -13.38 -7.41 -20.98
C TYR A 655 -13.59 -5.90 -20.94
N ILE A 656 -12.81 -5.15 -20.15
CA ILE A 656 -12.87 -3.69 -20.17
C ILE A 656 -12.53 -3.14 -21.55
N SER A 657 -11.54 -3.71 -22.24
CA SER A 657 -11.20 -3.31 -23.62
C SER A 657 -12.37 -3.57 -24.57
N TYR A 658 -12.95 -4.77 -24.56
CA TYR A 658 -14.09 -5.10 -25.40
C TYR A 658 -15.30 -4.20 -25.13
N LEU A 659 -15.61 -3.94 -23.85
CA LEU A 659 -16.70 -3.03 -23.49
C LEU A 659 -16.44 -1.59 -23.92
N LYS A 660 -15.18 -1.12 -23.95
CA LYS A 660 -14.85 0.19 -24.50
C LYS A 660 -15.14 0.26 -26.00
N ASP A 661 -14.84 -0.80 -26.74
CA ASP A 661 -15.18 -0.86 -28.16
C ASP A 661 -16.72 -0.73 -28.35
N ILE A 662 -17.53 -1.35 -27.48
CA ILE A 662 -19.00 -1.17 -27.47
C ILE A 662 -19.41 0.26 -27.10
N VAL A 663 -18.72 0.89 -26.16
CA VAL A 663 -18.97 2.30 -25.78
C VAL A 663 -18.66 3.24 -26.94
N ASP A 664 -17.58 2.98 -27.68
CA ASP A 664 -17.10 3.82 -28.79
C ASP A 664 -17.98 3.71 -30.05
N GLU A 665 -18.74 2.62 -30.21
CA GLU A 665 -19.74 2.46 -31.29
C GLU A 665 -21.02 3.28 -31.06
N GLU A 666 -21.16 3.94 -29.90
CA GLU A 666 -22.28 4.84 -29.56
C GLU A 666 -23.67 4.22 -29.81
N CYS A 667 -23.84 2.93 -29.48
CA CYS A 667 -25.09 2.18 -29.64
C CYS A 667 -25.96 2.15 -28.37
N ASP A 668 -27.12 1.52 -28.45
CA ASP A 668 -28.05 1.36 -27.31
C ASP A 668 -27.46 0.55 -26.15
N LEU A 669 -26.40 -0.22 -26.40
CA LEU A 669 -25.66 -0.98 -25.40
C LEU A 669 -24.53 -0.18 -24.74
N SER A 670 -24.13 0.98 -25.27
CA SER A 670 -23.00 1.76 -24.76
C SER A 670 -23.19 2.18 -23.29
N VAL A 671 -24.43 2.48 -22.87
CA VAL A 671 -24.74 2.77 -21.46
C VAL A 671 -24.52 1.54 -20.58
N ARG A 672 -25.02 0.38 -21.00
CA ARG A 672 -24.85 -0.89 -20.28
C ARG A 672 -23.38 -1.30 -20.21
N ALA A 673 -22.64 -1.12 -21.30
CA ALA A 673 -21.21 -1.37 -21.35
C ALA A 673 -20.43 -0.45 -20.40
N GLY A 674 -20.78 0.84 -20.36
CA GLY A 674 -20.22 1.82 -19.42
C GLY A 674 -20.41 1.40 -17.95
N VAL A 675 -21.63 1.01 -17.57
CA VAL A 675 -21.92 0.52 -16.21
C VAL A 675 -21.12 -0.75 -15.91
N LEU A 676 -21.03 -1.71 -16.83
CA LEU A 676 -20.23 -2.94 -16.61
C LEU A 676 -18.73 -2.65 -16.44
N ILE A 677 -18.18 -1.63 -17.11
CA ILE A 677 -16.79 -1.19 -16.90
C ILE A 677 -16.61 -0.70 -15.45
N GLU A 678 -17.56 0.07 -14.91
CA GLU A 678 -17.52 0.50 -13.50
C GLU A 678 -17.59 -0.71 -12.56
N ARG A 679 -18.49 -1.66 -12.80
CA ARG A 679 -18.61 -2.88 -11.98
C ARG A 679 -17.35 -3.74 -12.03
N LEU A 680 -16.71 -3.88 -13.19
CA LEU A 680 -15.45 -4.62 -13.34
C LEU A 680 -14.26 -3.94 -12.68
N LYS A 681 -14.22 -2.59 -12.63
CA LYS A 681 -13.16 -1.85 -11.92
C LYS A 681 -13.27 -2.00 -10.41
N ALA A 682 -14.49 -2.12 -9.88
CA ALA A 682 -14.76 -2.33 -8.47
C ALA A 682 -14.83 -3.82 -8.07
N TYR A 683 -14.58 -4.74 -9.01
CA TYR A 683 -14.71 -6.18 -8.78
C TYR A 683 -13.51 -6.75 -8.02
N GLU A 684 -13.77 -7.35 -6.87
CA GLU A 684 -12.81 -8.14 -6.12
C GLU A 684 -13.08 -9.65 -6.32
N PRO A 685 -12.09 -10.46 -6.75
CA PRO A 685 -12.30 -11.88 -6.96
C PRO A 685 -12.63 -12.64 -5.66
N GLU A 686 -13.80 -13.28 -5.62
CA GLU A 686 -14.19 -14.17 -4.52
C GLU A 686 -14.03 -15.66 -4.93
N LEU A 687 -13.13 -16.37 -4.24
CA LEU A 687 -12.96 -17.82 -4.43
C LEU A 687 -13.73 -18.63 -3.38
N PRO A 688 -14.60 -19.57 -3.80
CA PRO A 688 -15.22 -20.51 -2.88
C PRO A 688 -14.17 -21.36 -2.13
N LYS A 689 -14.31 -21.50 -0.81
CA LYS A 689 -13.36 -22.24 0.06
C LYS A 689 -13.10 -23.70 -0.34
N ASP A 690 -14.05 -24.32 -1.06
CA ASP A 690 -13.99 -25.71 -1.51
C ASP A 690 -14.01 -25.83 -3.06
N MET A 691 -13.49 -24.82 -3.78
CA MET A 691 -13.48 -24.83 -5.24
C MET A 691 -12.63 -25.97 -5.81
N GLU A 692 -13.27 -26.87 -6.57
CA GLU A 692 -12.56 -27.94 -7.27
C GLU A 692 -11.80 -27.39 -8.49
N PRO A 693 -10.61 -27.93 -8.83
CA PRO A 693 -9.89 -27.54 -10.03
C PRO A 693 -10.72 -27.82 -11.29
N MET A 694 -10.74 -26.83 -12.19
CA MET A 694 -11.48 -26.91 -13.46
C MET A 694 -10.50 -27.06 -14.61
N VAL A 695 -10.90 -27.77 -15.66
CA VAL A 695 -10.09 -27.96 -16.87
C VAL A 695 -10.87 -27.56 -18.08
N TYR A 696 -10.27 -26.67 -18.88
CA TYR A 696 -10.75 -26.29 -20.19
C TYR A 696 -9.99 -27.05 -21.27
N VAL A 697 -10.70 -27.76 -22.13
CA VAL A 697 -10.13 -28.51 -23.26
C VAL A 697 -10.06 -27.57 -24.47
N ASN A 698 -8.88 -26.98 -24.69
CA ASN A 698 -8.63 -26.09 -25.83
C ASN A 698 -8.79 -26.81 -27.17
N TYR A 699 -8.32 -28.05 -27.26
CA TYR A 699 -8.41 -28.88 -28.45
C TYR A 699 -8.16 -30.35 -28.13
N CYS A 700 -8.89 -31.27 -28.75
CA CYS A 700 -8.59 -32.70 -28.71
C CYS A 700 -8.79 -33.33 -30.08
N GLU A 701 -7.89 -34.23 -30.48
CA GLU A 701 -8.08 -35.03 -31.70
C GLU A 701 -9.28 -35.99 -31.60
N GLU A 702 -9.77 -36.27 -30.38
CA GLU A 702 -11.07 -36.91 -30.16
C GLU A 702 -12.16 -35.91 -29.77
N SER A 703 -13.21 -35.84 -30.60
CA SER A 703 -14.37 -34.98 -30.36
C SER A 703 -15.10 -35.27 -29.05
N ASP A 704 -15.08 -36.52 -28.57
CA ASP A 704 -15.84 -36.95 -27.39
C ASP A 704 -15.34 -36.31 -26.08
N LEU A 705 -14.11 -35.80 -26.06
CA LEU A 705 -13.54 -35.09 -24.93
C LEU A 705 -13.76 -33.57 -24.98
N MET A 706 -14.24 -33.04 -26.10
CA MET A 706 -14.49 -31.61 -26.27
C MET A 706 -15.89 -31.17 -25.82
N ASN A 707 -16.74 -32.08 -25.34
CA ASN A 707 -18.09 -31.75 -24.91
C ASN A 707 -18.43 -32.41 -23.54
N PRO A 708 -18.56 -31.63 -22.45
CA PRO A 708 -18.37 -30.18 -22.36
C PRO A 708 -16.88 -29.78 -22.44
N ARG A 709 -16.57 -28.59 -23.00
CA ARG A 709 -15.19 -28.07 -23.09
C ARG A 709 -14.60 -27.74 -21.72
N CYS A 710 -15.41 -27.21 -20.80
CA CYS A 710 -15.01 -26.94 -19.42
C CYS A 710 -15.67 -27.96 -18.48
N GLN A 711 -14.87 -28.69 -17.69
CA GLN A 711 -15.36 -29.65 -16.71
C GLN A 711 -14.39 -29.80 -15.53
N LYS A 712 -14.86 -30.44 -14.45
CA LYS A 712 -14.03 -30.73 -13.28
C LYS A 712 -12.83 -31.59 -13.64
N LEU A 713 -11.66 -31.29 -13.06
CA LEU A 713 -10.44 -32.06 -13.29
C LEU A 713 -10.62 -33.54 -12.97
N SER A 714 -11.30 -33.87 -11.87
CA SER A 714 -11.51 -35.25 -11.43
C SER A 714 -12.27 -36.10 -12.46
N GLU A 715 -13.27 -35.52 -13.14
CA GLU A 715 -14.06 -36.20 -14.16
C GLU A 715 -13.28 -36.41 -15.46
N LEU A 716 -12.54 -35.38 -15.91
CA LEU A 716 -11.73 -35.49 -17.14
C LEU A 716 -10.52 -36.40 -16.93
N ASP A 717 -9.86 -36.35 -15.77
CA ASP A 717 -8.73 -37.20 -15.43
C ASP A 717 -9.14 -38.68 -15.42
N ALA A 718 -10.30 -39.01 -14.84
CA ALA A 718 -10.85 -40.37 -14.85
C ALA A 718 -11.16 -40.88 -16.27
N LYS A 719 -11.85 -40.06 -17.09
CA LYS A 719 -12.17 -40.41 -18.49
C LYS A 719 -10.91 -40.63 -19.31
N THR A 720 -9.95 -39.71 -19.23
CA THR A 720 -8.68 -39.80 -19.97
C THR A 720 -7.84 -41.00 -19.53
N ALA A 721 -7.81 -41.33 -18.23
CA ALA A 721 -7.12 -42.50 -17.71
C ALA A 721 -7.73 -43.83 -18.20
N GLU A 722 -9.06 -43.93 -18.27
CA GLU A 722 -9.75 -45.11 -18.80
C GLU A 722 -9.46 -45.31 -20.29
N MET A 723 -9.57 -44.24 -21.08
CA MET A 723 -9.29 -44.28 -22.52
C MET A 723 -7.83 -44.60 -22.81
N ASP A 724 -6.88 -43.97 -22.10
CA ASP A 724 -5.45 -44.25 -22.25
C ASP A 724 -5.14 -45.73 -22.01
N LYS A 725 -5.71 -46.30 -20.94
CA LYS A 725 -5.57 -47.73 -20.62
C LYS A 725 -6.17 -48.64 -21.69
N GLU A 726 -7.35 -48.31 -22.21
CA GLU A 726 -8.02 -49.11 -23.24
C GLU A 726 -7.22 -49.12 -24.55
N TRP A 727 -6.73 -47.95 -24.97
CA TRP A 727 -6.02 -47.82 -26.24
C TRP A 727 -4.60 -48.37 -26.17
N TYR A 728 -3.92 -48.17 -25.05
CA TYR A 728 -2.58 -48.73 -24.82
C TYR A 728 -2.57 -50.27 -24.83
N ALA A 729 -3.69 -50.90 -24.45
CA ALA A 729 -3.86 -52.35 -24.50
C ALA A 729 -4.01 -52.89 -25.95
N LYS A 730 -4.43 -52.03 -26.90
CA LYS A 730 -4.60 -52.39 -28.32
C LYS A 730 -3.30 -52.04 -29.08
N ARG A 731 -2.40 -53.01 -29.23
CA ARG A 731 -1.11 -52.85 -29.93
C ARG A 731 -1.07 -53.49 -31.31
N ASP A 732 -0.35 -52.86 -32.23
CA ASP A 732 -0.09 -53.45 -33.55
C ASP A 732 0.84 -54.68 -33.38
N PRO A 733 0.46 -55.87 -33.87
CA PRO A 733 1.26 -57.09 -33.73
C PRO A 733 2.64 -57.04 -34.41
N LYS A 734 2.89 -56.07 -35.29
CA LYS A 734 4.14 -55.95 -36.07
C LYS A 734 5.10 -54.90 -35.53
N THR A 735 4.59 -53.78 -35.01
CA THR A 735 5.42 -52.67 -34.50
C THR A 735 5.46 -52.59 -32.99
N GLU A 736 4.59 -53.33 -32.28
CA GLU A 736 4.42 -53.27 -30.83
C GLU A 736 3.95 -51.91 -30.31
N GLU A 737 3.59 -50.98 -31.20
CA GLU A 737 3.13 -49.62 -30.90
C GLU A 737 1.61 -49.58 -30.63
N PRO A 738 1.12 -48.58 -29.87
CA PRO A 738 -0.32 -48.37 -29.67
C PRO A 738 -1.01 -48.14 -31.02
N THR A 739 -2.16 -48.78 -31.23
CA THR A 739 -2.93 -48.66 -32.47
C THR A 739 -3.60 -47.29 -32.65
N LYS A 740 -3.75 -46.53 -31.57
CA LYS A 740 -4.34 -45.19 -31.55
C LYS A 740 -3.65 -44.34 -30.48
N ILE A 741 -3.23 -43.15 -30.86
CA ILE A 741 -2.75 -42.08 -29.97
C ILE A 741 -3.50 -40.81 -30.38
N ALA A 742 -4.02 -40.07 -29.41
CA ALA A 742 -4.69 -38.79 -29.65
C ALA A 742 -4.08 -37.70 -28.77
N LYS A 743 -3.85 -36.52 -29.34
CA LYS A 743 -3.32 -35.37 -28.60
C LYS A 743 -4.45 -34.52 -28.01
N ILE A 744 -4.28 -34.10 -26.76
CA ILE A 744 -5.18 -33.17 -26.06
C ILE A 744 -4.40 -31.95 -25.58
N TYR A 745 -5.00 -30.77 -25.72
CA TYR A 745 -4.51 -29.49 -25.22
C TYR A 745 -5.50 -28.97 -24.18
N VAL A 746 -5.02 -28.68 -22.98
CA VAL A 746 -5.84 -28.29 -21.83
C VAL A 746 -5.28 -27.06 -21.13
N THR A 747 -6.18 -26.27 -20.54
CA THR A 747 -5.88 -25.22 -19.57
C THR A 747 -6.43 -25.70 -18.22
N VAL A 748 -5.57 -25.82 -17.21
CA VAL A 748 -5.98 -26.26 -15.86
C VAL A 748 -6.05 -25.03 -14.97
N TYR A 749 -7.20 -24.80 -14.34
CA TYR A 749 -7.46 -23.74 -13.38
C TYR A 749 -7.52 -24.33 -11.97
N TYR A 750 -6.82 -23.71 -11.02
CA TYR A 750 -6.70 -24.20 -9.65
C TYR A 750 -6.49 -23.04 -8.66
N ALA A 751 -6.88 -23.25 -7.40
CA ALA A 751 -6.73 -22.28 -6.31
C ALA A 751 -5.70 -22.80 -5.31
N GLU A 752 -4.72 -22.01 -4.90
CA GLU A 752 -3.87 -22.37 -3.76
C GLU A 752 -4.46 -21.88 -2.44
N LYS A 753 -4.02 -22.49 -1.34
CA LYS A 753 -4.66 -22.32 -0.04
C LYS A 753 -4.36 -20.94 0.54
N GLY A 754 -5.38 -20.08 0.59
CA GLY A 754 -5.30 -18.74 1.18
C GLY A 754 -5.12 -17.61 0.18
N GLU A 755 -5.16 -17.90 -1.12
CA GLU A 755 -5.08 -16.90 -2.18
C GLU A 755 -6.46 -16.43 -2.65
N GLN A 756 -6.48 -15.23 -3.24
CA GLN A 756 -7.69 -14.57 -3.72
C GLN A 756 -7.96 -14.77 -5.23
N MET A 757 -7.02 -15.33 -6.01
CA MET A 757 -7.15 -15.52 -7.47
C MET A 757 -6.87 -16.96 -7.91
N LEU A 758 -7.46 -17.37 -9.04
CA LEU A 758 -7.18 -18.65 -9.68
C LEU A 758 -5.86 -18.58 -10.45
N HIS A 759 -5.02 -19.59 -10.25
CA HIS A 759 -3.88 -19.86 -11.12
C HIS A 759 -4.31 -20.74 -12.28
N HIS A 760 -3.63 -20.59 -13.42
CA HIS A 760 -3.83 -21.48 -14.54
C HIS A 760 -2.56 -21.76 -15.33
N PHE A 761 -2.50 -22.92 -15.99
CA PHE A 761 -1.44 -23.24 -16.94
C PHE A 761 -1.96 -24.03 -18.14
N LYS A 762 -1.31 -23.86 -19.30
CA LYS A 762 -1.63 -24.56 -20.54
C LYS A 762 -0.69 -25.74 -20.77
N LYS A 763 -1.23 -26.88 -21.18
CA LYS A 763 -0.44 -28.11 -21.40
C LYS A 763 -1.00 -28.96 -22.54
N SER A 764 -0.11 -29.67 -23.23
CA SER A 764 -0.48 -30.73 -24.17
C SER A 764 -0.05 -32.10 -23.66
N MET A 765 -0.86 -33.12 -23.95
CA MET A 765 -0.75 -34.49 -23.46
C MET A 765 -1.17 -35.46 -24.56
N ASP A 766 -0.65 -36.69 -24.50
CA ASP A 766 -0.99 -37.74 -25.46
C ASP A 766 -1.79 -38.84 -24.75
N ILE A 767 -2.94 -39.21 -25.31
CA ILE A 767 -3.82 -40.27 -24.82
C ILE A 767 -3.55 -41.53 -25.64
N GLY A 768 -3.31 -42.66 -24.98
CA GLY A 768 -3.01 -43.97 -25.57
C GLY A 768 -1.55 -44.41 -25.43
N ASN A 769 -0.71 -43.60 -24.79
CA ASN A 769 0.71 -43.91 -24.52
C ASN A 769 0.92 -44.74 -23.24
N GLY A 770 -0.14 -44.95 -22.43
CA GLY A 770 -0.09 -45.76 -21.22
C GLY A 770 0.39 -45.00 -19.98
N HIS A 771 0.44 -43.67 -20.03
CA HIS A 771 0.86 -42.81 -18.91
C HIS A 771 -0.30 -42.36 -18.01
N GLY A 772 -1.54 -42.80 -18.26
CA GLY A 772 -2.71 -42.54 -17.43
C GLY A 772 -3.42 -41.22 -17.72
N GLY A 773 -4.17 -40.73 -16.73
CA GLY A 773 -4.90 -39.46 -16.82
C GLY A 773 -4.00 -38.23 -16.76
N ILE A 774 -4.60 -37.05 -16.89
CA ILE A 774 -3.96 -35.72 -16.89
C ILE A 774 -2.92 -35.57 -15.76
N VAL A 775 -3.28 -35.87 -14.51
CA VAL A 775 -2.37 -35.68 -13.35
C VAL A 775 -1.16 -36.63 -13.44
N SER A 776 -1.37 -37.85 -13.93
CA SER A 776 -0.30 -38.84 -14.10
C SER A 776 0.68 -38.43 -15.20
N GLN A 777 0.17 -37.84 -16.29
CA GLN A 777 0.98 -37.32 -17.38
C GLN A 777 1.76 -36.06 -16.98
N LEU A 778 1.14 -35.11 -16.27
CA LEU A 778 1.85 -33.94 -15.74
C LEU A 778 3.04 -34.35 -14.87
N LYS A 779 2.83 -35.36 -14.04
CA LYS A 779 3.87 -35.91 -13.18
C LYS A 779 4.97 -36.60 -13.96
N TYR A 780 4.63 -37.38 -14.99
CA TYR A 780 5.60 -38.01 -15.88
C TYR A 780 6.45 -36.97 -16.61
N ASP A 781 5.82 -35.92 -17.14
CA ASP A 781 6.52 -34.81 -17.79
C ASP A 781 7.45 -34.07 -16.84
N ASN A 782 7.03 -33.86 -15.59
CA ASN A 782 7.85 -33.26 -14.56
C ASN A 782 9.07 -34.15 -14.22
N GLU A 783 8.86 -35.47 -14.07
CA GLU A 783 9.92 -36.47 -13.88
C GLU A 783 10.94 -36.44 -15.03
N MET A 784 10.47 -36.42 -16.28
CA MET A 784 11.34 -36.35 -17.46
C MET A 784 12.18 -35.08 -17.49
N LYS A 785 11.58 -33.91 -17.25
CA LYS A 785 12.28 -32.63 -17.22
C LYS A 785 13.36 -32.54 -16.13
N LEU A 786 13.18 -33.27 -15.02
CA LEU A 786 14.13 -33.34 -13.90
C LEU A 786 15.24 -34.37 -14.10
N THR A 787 15.02 -35.38 -14.94
CA THR A 787 15.98 -36.48 -15.16
C THR A 787 16.75 -36.37 -16.47
N ASP A 788 16.26 -35.57 -17.43
CA ASP A 788 16.94 -35.33 -18.70
C ASP A 788 18.12 -34.35 -18.53
N GLU A 789 19.34 -34.90 -18.45
CA GLU A 789 20.57 -34.11 -18.34
C GLU A 789 20.84 -33.23 -19.56
N TYR A 790 20.40 -33.63 -20.75
CA TYR A 790 20.58 -32.84 -21.97
C TYR A 790 19.68 -31.60 -21.91
N TRP A 791 18.41 -31.78 -21.53
CA TRP A 791 17.46 -30.68 -21.38
C TRP A 791 17.86 -29.72 -20.25
N ILE A 792 18.30 -30.23 -19.10
CA ILE A 792 18.79 -29.40 -17.99
C ILE A 792 20.01 -28.57 -18.41
N ASN A 793 20.96 -29.16 -19.14
CA ASN A 793 22.13 -28.43 -19.64
C ASN A 793 21.73 -27.38 -20.69
N TYR A 794 20.73 -27.68 -21.53
CA TYR A 794 20.18 -26.72 -22.48
C TYR A 794 19.56 -25.51 -21.77
N GLN A 795 18.79 -25.71 -20.69
CA GLN A 795 18.23 -24.60 -19.90
C GLN A 795 19.32 -23.80 -19.17
N LYS A 796 20.35 -24.46 -18.62
CA LYS A 796 21.52 -23.77 -18.04
C LYS A 796 22.27 -22.89 -19.04
N GLY A 797 22.22 -23.24 -20.33
CA GLY A 797 22.86 -22.48 -21.40
C GLY A 797 22.15 -21.17 -21.77
N LYS A 798 20.93 -20.94 -21.28
CA LYS A 798 20.16 -19.72 -21.58
C LYS A 798 20.40 -18.55 -20.61
N GLY A 799 20.98 -18.81 -19.44
CA GLY A 799 21.28 -17.80 -18.42
C GLY A 799 21.01 -18.33 -17.01
N SER A 800 21.69 -17.76 -16.00
CA SER A 800 21.51 -18.18 -14.59
C SER A 800 20.12 -17.84 -14.06
N GLU A 801 19.59 -16.67 -14.41
CA GLU A 801 18.25 -16.22 -14.00
C GLU A 801 17.14 -17.06 -14.65
N GLU A 802 17.22 -17.31 -15.97
CA GLU A 802 16.24 -18.16 -16.66
C GLU A 802 16.27 -19.61 -16.16
N PHE A 803 17.45 -20.13 -15.83
CA PHE A 803 17.58 -21.47 -15.26
C PHE A 803 17.01 -21.54 -13.83
N GLN A 804 17.22 -20.49 -13.03
CA GLN A 804 16.68 -20.41 -11.68
C GLN A 804 15.14 -20.37 -11.71
N LYS A 805 14.56 -19.51 -12.54
CA LYS A 805 13.10 -19.45 -12.76
C LYS A 805 12.53 -20.78 -13.25
N TYR A 806 13.21 -21.42 -14.20
CA TYR A 806 12.82 -22.75 -14.69
C TYR A 806 12.84 -23.83 -13.57
N MET A 807 13.82 -23.77 -12.67
CA MET A 807 13.90 -24.69 -11.53
C MET A 807 12.85 -24.36 -10.47
N GLU A 808 12.52 -23.09 -10.26
CA GLU A 808 11.42 -22.64 -9.39
C GLU A 808 10.09 -23.15 -9.91
N ASP A 809 9.77 -22.97 -11.20
CA ASP A 809 8.54 -23.49 -11.83
C ASP A 809 8.40 -25.02 -11.68
N LEU A 810 9.49 -25.77 -11.87
CA LEU A 810 9.48 -27.22 -11.68
C LEU A 810 9.30 -27.61 -10.21
N THR A 811 9.87 -26.83 -9.29
CA THR A 811 9.74 -27.03 -7.84
C THR A 811 8.33 -26.76 -7.38
N ASP A 812 7.74 -25.68 -7.87
CA ASP A 812 6.39 -25.28 -7.58
C ASP A 812 5.36 -26.33 -8.06
N MET A 813 5.46 -26.71 -9.34
CA MET A 813 4.68 -27.81 -9.92
C MET A 813 4.82 -29.11 -9.10
N GLN A 814 6.02 -29.39 -8.57
CA GLN A 814 6.34 -30.60 -7.82
C GLN A 814 5.85 -30.59 -6.36
N ASN A 815 5.87 -29.42 -5.71
CA ASN A 815 5.63 -29.27 -4.27
C ASN A 815 4.22 -28.80 -3.95
N HIS A 816 3.61 -28.01 -4.82
CA HIS A 816 2.35 -27.30 -4.57
C HIS A 816 1.26 -27.78 -5.54
N VAL A 817 1.45 -27.58 -6.85
CA VAL A 817 0.43 -27.87 -7.88
C VAL A 817 0.07 -29.36 -7.98
N LEU A 818 1.03 -30.25 -8.23
CA LEU A 818 0.74 -31.69 -8.40
C LEU A 818 0.08 -32.31 -7.15
N PRO A 819 0.55 -32.08 -5.92
CA PRO A 819 -0.13 -32.55 -4.71
C PRO A 819 -1.56 -32.01 -4.56
N TYR A 820 -1.77 -30.73 -4.90
CA TYR A 820 -3.10 -30.11 -4.87
C TYR A 820 -4.05 -30.80 -5.85
N LEU A 821 -3.69 -30.86 -7.13
CA LEU A 821 -4.51 -31.49 -8.18
C LEU A 821 -4.80 -32.98 -7.86
N GLN A 822 -3.81 -33.70 -7.33
CA GLN A 822 -3.98 -35.12 -6.96
C GLN A 822 -5.02 -35.33 -5.85
N SER A 823 -5.19 -34.36 -4.94
CA SER A 823 -6.14 -34.48 -3.83
C SER A 823 -7.60 -34.58 -4.29
N PHE A 824 -7.92 -34.07 -5.48
CA PHE A 824 -9.26 -34.08 -6.07
C PHE A 824 -9.52 -35.29 -7.00
N CYS A 825 -8.47 -35.93 -7.52
CA CYS A 825 -8.61 -37.04 -8.47
C CYS A 825 -8.62 -38.45 -7.81
N ASN A 826 -8.12 -38.61 -6.58
CA ASN A 826 -7.97 -39.92 -5.94
C ASN A 826 -9.08 -40.24 -4.90
N LEU A 827 -10.07 -41.05 -5.29
CA LEU A 827 -11.04 -41.69 -4.35
C LEU A 827 -10.52 -42.99 -3.72
N GLU A 828 -9.46 -43.64 -4.25
CA GLU A 828 -8.98 -44.94 -3.73
C GLU A 828 -8.05 -44.85 -2.51
N GLU A 829 -7.47 -43.67 -2.19
CA GLU A 829 -6.41 -43.55 -1.18
C GLU A 829 -6.79 -42.83 0.13
N LYS A 830 -8.00 -42.24 0.24
CA LYS A 830 -8.48 -41.74 1.55
C LYS A 830 -8.47 -42.84 2.61
N GLY A 831 -8.84 -44.07 2.22
CA GLY A 831 -8.80 -45.24 3.10
C GLY A 831 -7.40 -45.80 3.41
N VAL A 832 -6.36 -45.41 2.67
CA VAL A 832 -4.96 -45.83 2.92
C VAL A 832 -4.28 -44.84 3.85
N LYS A 833 -4.54 -43.53 3.70
CA LYS A 833 -4.03 -42.49 4.60
C LYS A 833 -4.65 -42.60 6.00
N GLU A 834 -5.97 -42.80 6.09
CA GLU A 834 -6.66 -43.06 7.37
C GLU A 834 -6.17 -44.35 8.05
N ARG A 835 -5.93 -45.45 7.30
CA ARG A 835 -5.37 -46.69 7.86
C ARG A 835 -3.92 -46.54 8.32
N ARG A 836 -3.13 -45.68 7.65
CA ARG A 836 -1.74 -45.41 8.01
C ARG A 836 -1.66 -44.50 9.23
N GLU A 837 -2.54 -43.51 9.33
CA GLU A 837 -2.69 -42.65 10.50
C GLU A 837 -3.23 -43.43 11.71
N GLN A 838 -4.18 -44.36 11.51
CA GLN A 838 -4.61 -45.32 12.54
C GLN A 838 -3.48 -46.29 12.96
N GLN A 839 -2.69 -46.82 12.03
CA GLN A 839 -1.54 -47.67 12.36
C GLN A 839 -0.38 -46.92 13.04
N ILE A 840 -0.26 -45.62 12.78
CA ILE A 840 0.72 -44.74 13.45
C ILE A 840 0.21 -44.39 14.85
N ALA A 841 -1.08 -44.05 15.01
CA ALA A 841 -1.71 -43.82 16.31
C ALA A 841 -1.67 -45.06 17.22
N GLU A 842 -2.01 -46.25 16.70
CA GLU A 842 -1.90 -47.53 17.43
C GLU A 842 -0.44 -47.89 17.79
N ARG A 843 0.54 -47.44 16.99
CA ARG A 843 1.98 -47.59 17.31
C ARG A 843 2.47 -46.64 18.40
N TYR A 844 1.84 -45.48 18.54
CA TYR A 844 2.20 -44.48 19.56
C TYR A 844 1.44 -44.69 20.88
N GLU A 845 0.26 -45.31 20.87
CA GLU A 845 -0.46 -45.70 22.10
C GLU A 845 0.01 -47.05 22.67
N GLY A 846 0.53 -47.98 21.85
CA GLY A 846 0.98 -49.31 22.30
C GLY A 846 2.33 -49.37 23.04
N ARG A 847 2.96 -48.24 23.39
CA ARG A 847 4.29 -48.22 24.05
C ARG A 847 4.28 -47.82 25.52
N ALA A 848 3.10 -47.59 26.10
CA ALA A 848 2.94 -47.28 27.51
C ALA A 848 1.90 -48.20 28.16
N ASP A 849 2.16 -49.52 28.19
CA ASP A 849 1.81 -50.33 29.36
C ASP A 849 2.41 -51.75 29.35
N GLU A 850 2.75 -52.18 30.56
CA GLU A 850 2.98 -53.56 31.02
C GLU A 850 4.30 -54.29 30.70
N ARG A 851 5.21 -54.11 31.67
CA ARG A 851 6.06 -55.18 32.21
C ARG A 851 5.19 -56.30 32.82
N VAL A 852 5.74 -57.52 32.80
CA VAL A 852 5.57 -58.67 33.74
C VAL A 852 4.77 -59.89 33.23
N THR A 853 5.33 -61.08 33.56
CA THR A 853 4.83 -62.48 33.48
C THR A 853 4.87 -63.18 32.11
N SER A 854 5.85 -64.05 31.83
CA SER A 854 5.90 -65.52 32.06
C SER A 854 4.87 -66.29 31.20
N THR A 855 5.16 -67.35 30.44
CA THR A 855 6.04 -68.50 30.69
C THR A 855 6.13 -69.34 29.41
N GLU A 856 7.26 -70.04 29.24
CA GLU A 856 7.40 -71.38 28.64
C GLU A 856 6.95 -71.69 27.20
N ALA A 857 7.94 -71.99 26.36
CA ALA A 857 8.26 -73.34 25.85
C ALA A 857 8.96 -73.20 24.49
N ASN A 858 10.28 -73.38 24.45
CA ASN A 858 10.95 -74.63 24.03
C ASN A 858 10.82 -74.88 22.51
N GLU A 859 11.88 -75.15 21.74
CA GLU A 859 13.20 -75.64 22.08
C GLU A 859 14.01 -75.74 20.77
N VAL A 860 15.35 -75.70 20.91
CA VAL A 860 16.33 -76.60 20.22
C VAL A 860 16.66 -76.29 18.74
N VAL A 861 17.93 -76.15 18.30
CA VAL A 861 19.25 -76.45 18.88
C VAL A 861 20.37 -75.92 17.96
N LYS A 862 21.41 -75.31 18.58
CA LYS A 862 22.88 -75.48 18.37
C LYS A 862 23.53 -75.29 16.98
N ASP A 863 24.80 -74.93 16.87
CA ASP A 863 25.81 -74.34 17.76
C ASP A 863 27.02 -73.97 16.87
N VAL A 864 27.70 -72.91 17.27
CA VAL A 864 29.17 -72.77 17.39
C VAL A 864 30.08 -73.01 16.18
N GLY A 865 30.91 -71.99 15.91
CA GLY A 865 32.29 -72.18 15.46
C GLY A 865 32.84 -71.05 14.59
N LYS A 866 33.12 -69.88 15.17
CA LYS A 866 34.47 -69.34 15.40
C LYS A 866 35.37 -69.11 14.16
N THR A 867 35.69 -67.81 14.02
CA THR A 867 37.00 -67.19 13.71
C THR A 867 37.61 -67.26 12.30
N ASP A 868 37.72 -66.05 11.75
CA ASP A 868 38.91 -65.39 11.18
C ASP A 868 39.23 -65.44 9.68
N ARG A 869 39.47 -64.21 9.19
CA ARG A 869 40.24 -63.72 8.03
C ARG A 869 39.53 -63.54 6.66
N LYS A 870 39.46 -62.25 6.27
CA LYS A 870 39.16 -61.65 4.94
C LYS A 870 39.83 -62.42 3.77
N PRO A 871 39.23 -62.50 2.56
CA PRO A 871 39.44 -61.44 1.55
C PRO A 871 38.26 -61.20 0.56
N ALA A 872 38.53 -60.28 -0.37
CA ALA A 872 37.64 -59.63 -1.31
C ALA A 872 37.16 -60.46 -2.53
N GLN A 873 36.08 -59.92 -3.13
CA GLN A 873 35.56 -60.04 -4.50
C GLN A 873 35.27 -61.44 -5.09
N GLN A 874 33.99 -61.72 -5.33
CA GLN A 874 33.50 -62.06 -6.68
C GLN A 874 31.98 -61.92 -6.80
N LYS A 875 31.59 -61.47 -8.00
CA LYS A 875 30.24 -61.11 -8.49
C LYS A 875 29.22 -62.24 -8.36
N GLN A 876 27.98 -61.88 -8.03
CA GLN A 876 26.78 -62.58 -8.51
C GLN A 876 25.79 -61.55 -9.07
N ALA A 877 25.36 -61.81 -10.30
CA ALA A 877 24.28 -61.10 -10.98
C ALA A 877 22.93 -61.51 -10.37
N VAL A 878 21.98 -60.58 -10.31
CA VAL A 878 20.59 -60.83 -9.90
C VAL A 878 19.66 -60.20 -10.94
N ASP A 879 18.75 -61.03 -11.44
CA ASP A 879 17.56 -60.68 -12.23
C ASP A 879 16.80 -59.48 -11.63
N GLY A 880 16.50 -58.47 -12.44
CA GLY A 880 15.66 -57.34 -12.07
C GLY A 880 14.40 -57.27 -12.92
N LYS A 881 13.27 -57.74 -12.39
CA LYS A 881 11.95 -57.22 -12.79
C LYS A 881 11.73 -55.94 -12.00
N ASP A 882 11.68 -54.80 -12.70
CA ASP A 882 11.49 -53.49 -12.08
C ASP A 882 10.16 -53.41 -11.32
N LYS A 883 10.27 -53.11 -10.03
CA LYS A 883 9.16 -52.83 -9.13
C LYS A 883 8.65 -51.43 -9.48
N LYS A 884 7.44 -51.29 -10.06
CA LYS A 884 6.83 -49.98 -10.33
C LYS A 884 6.66 -49.21 -9.00
N LEU A 885 7.43 -48.15 -8.82
CA LEU A 885 7.34 -47.22 -7.68
C LEU A 885 5.97 -46.53 -7.67
N SER A 886 5.41 -46.32 -6.48
CA SER A 886 4.14 -45.60 -6.27
C SER A 886 4.29 -44.10 -6.60
N ILE A 887 3.16 -43.43 -6.85
CA ILE A 887 3.13 -42.02 -7.26
C ILE A 887 3.84 -41.13 -6.23
N HIS A 888 3.55 -41.30 -4.94
CA HIS A 888 4.17 -40.54 -3.84
C HIS A 888 5.69 -40.82 -3.69
N GLU A 889 6.13 -42.07 -3.86
CA GLU A 889 7.56 -42.40 -3.78
C GLU A 889 8.37 -41.70 -4.87
N ARG A 890 7.78 -41.50 -6.04
CA ARG A 890 8.44 -40.75 -7.13
C ARG A 890 8.42 -39.24 -6.92
N LEU A 891 7.35 -38.66 -6.35
CA LEU A 891 7.34 -37.23 -5.98
C LEU A 891 8.49 -36.93 -5.00
N GLU A 892 8.69 -37.81 -4.01
CA GLU A 892 9.77 -37.69 -3.02
C GLU A 892 11.17 -37.79 -3.65
N ILE A 893 11.34 -38.64 -4.68
CA ILE A 893 12.59 -38.75 -5.44
C ILE A 893 12.83 -37.47 -6.25
N ASN A 894 11.82 -36.93 -6.92
CA ASN A 894 11.93 -35.68 -7.67
C ASN A 894 12.32 -34.49 -6.79
N LYS A 895 11.72 -34.37 -5.60
CA LYS A 895 12.09 -33.34 -4.62
C LYS A 895 13.58 -33.38 -4.28
N ARG A 896 14.16 -34.57 -4.14
CA ARG A 896 15.59 -34.74 -3.88
C ARG A 896 16.44 -34.36 -5.09
N ILE A 897 16.02 -34.71 -6.30
CA ILE A 897 16.74 -34.33 -7.53
C ILE A 897 16.75 -32.81 -7.70
N ILE A 898 15.63 -32.13 -7.45
CA ILE A 898 15.54 -30.66 -7.48
C ILE A 898 16.53 -30.04 -6.49
N GLN A 899 16.53 -30.49 -5.23
CA GLN A 899 17.47 -30.02 -4.20
C GLN A 899 18.95 -30.28 -4.56
N GLU A 900 19.26 -31.39 -5.23
CA GLU A 900 20.61 -31.68 -5.71
C GLU A 900 21.01 -30.80 -6.90
N LYS A 901 20.08 -30.45 -7.79
CA LYS A 901 20.32 -29.64 -9.00
C LYS A 901 20.31 -28.13 -8.73
N GLN A 902 19.57 -27.66 -7.74
CA GLN A 902 19.60 -26.28 -7.21
C GLN A 902 20.88 -26.00 -6.41
N GLY A 903 21.60 -27.05 -5.98
CA GLY A 903 22.81 -26.92 -5.18
C GLY A 903 22.46 -26.73 -3.71
N LYS A 904 22.97 -27.63 -2.86
CA LYS A 904 22.93 -27.43 -1.41
C LYS A 904 23.93 -26.36 -1.02
N ASP A 905 23.45 -25.25 -0.46
CA ASP A 905 24.19 -24.59 0.61
C ASP A 905 24.43 -25.62 1.72
N LYS A 906 25.70 -25.85 2.02
CA LYS A 906 26.15 -26.88 2.96
C LYS A 906 26.20 -26.32 4.38
N THR A 907 25.35 -26.85 5.24
CA THR A 907 25.63 -27.08 6.67
C THR A 907 25.61 -28.61 6.89
N GLU A 908 26.45 -29.30 7.65
CA GLU A 908 27.45 -28.94 8.67
C GLU A 908 28.21 -30.24 9.12
N ARG A 909 29.23 -30.07 9.99
CA ARG A 909 29.81 -30.98 11.02
C ARG A 909 31.17 -31.66 10.79
N GLY A 910 32.17 -31.19 11.55
CA GLY A 910 32.59 -31.86 12.80
C GLY A 910 33.76 -32.86 12.79
N VAL A 911 34.98 -32.33 13.00
CA VAL A 911 36.15 -32.80 13.78
C VAL A 911 36.30 -34.30 14.14
N ASP A 912 37.46 -34.88 13.79
CA ASP A 912 38.29 -35.64 14.75
C ASP A 912 39.80 -35.57 14.44
N LEU A 913 40.61 -35.54 15.50
CA LEU A 913 42.03 -35.21 15.57
C LEU A 913 42.99 -36.36 15.17
N GLY A 914 44.19 -36.02 14.65
CA GLY A 914 45.43 -36.64 15.15
C GLY A 914 46.46 -37.25 14.17
N VAL A 915 47.56 -36.50 13.97
CA VAL A 915 48.99 -36.92 13.91
C VAL A 915 49.50 -37.75 12.70
N ARG A 916 50.35 -37.13 11.85
CA ARG A 916 51.82 -37.40 11.71
C ARG A 916 52.46 -36.73 10.48
N THR A 917 53.45 -35.87 10.76
CA THR A 917 54.77 -35.68 10.08
C THR A 917 54.86 -35.96 8.58
N VAL A 918 55.29 -35.03 7.73
CA VAL A 918 56.58 -34.29 7.69
C VAL A 918 56.38 -32.91 7.08
#